data_AF-A0A0N0P788-F1
#
_entry.id   AF-A0A0N0P788-F1
#
_cell.length_a   1.000
_cell.length_b   1.000
_cell.length_c   1.000
_cell.angle_alpha   90.00
_cell.angle_beta   90.00
_cell.angle_gamma   90.00
#
_symmetry.space_group_name_H-M   'P 1'
#
loop_
_entity.id
_entity.type
_entity.pdbx_description
1 polymer ?
#
loop_
_entity_poly.entity_id
_entity_poly.type
_entity_poly.pdbx_seq_one_letter_code
_entity_poly.pdbx_strand_id
1 'polypeptide(L)'
;MYCSVNNTQSVPQHFAEGSNHLCEAVALCQSILARYRRTGSSYSPTELSLLRALRDALPDAPRDAESRKVSQREVSNAFLRSLDTDNGASEEEGMVAFVEKCCDCTMGVKELFHCVNRQLSYALNINGINTFVVNENDQLLLDPVHGVASPLENTTPVGKSSTTRDMYVISNMLYIPIWSNKEFVGAVEVPGGTPSQCITPAITLLLRAVTVTLKNVKAMFAKETAAQEAEAMVGMATRLAHDTLDETVLVQSIINTAKMLTESDRCSIFLVKDDGSLEAHFEDGKVVVMSAGAGIAGYVAQTGKVVNIPNAYEDERFNRAVDKQTGYCTRTILCLPIIYEGTIVAVAQLINKLDRVTESGLRLPRVFGKRDEKLFETFSMFAAASLRNCRINETLMAEKRKSDAILDVVTLLSNTDIRDVDGIVRHVLHGAKKLLNADRSSLFLLDKERNELYSRMADSVAGNEIRFPSGQGIAGTVAASKVGENILDAYADPRFNDSVDRTLGYRTQSILCEPIVLDNEVLAVVQLVNKLDENGSVLSFTTVDQDTFKVFSLFAGISINNSHLLEFAVKAGQEAMALNLQRSNVTMGNQKAGKTTKLAGISKEECDTVLAIDFQGAYDFTSPSFNLFDVRESFGQPLDAAAAVALQLLWNTGLPEKFGCRKETLLNFILQCRRKYRRVPYHNFYHVVDVCQTLHTFLYTGKASDYLTELECYVLLVTALVHDLDHMGVNNSFYLKTDSPLGILSSASGNNSVLEVHHC
;
A
#
# COMPACT_ATOMS: atom_id res chain seq x y z
N MET A 1 -24.38 34.32 7.11
CA MET A 1 -23.98 35.07 8.32
C MET A 1 -22.46 35.13 8.33
N TYR A 2 -21.93 36.33 8.58
CA TYR A 2 -20.57 36.79 8.32
C TYR A 2 -19.45 36.16 9.19
N CYS A 3 -18.22 36.25 8.64
CA CYS A 3 -16.89 36.34 9.28
C CYS A 3 -16.03 35.08 9.54
N SER A 4 -15.20 34.77 8.51
CA SER A 4 -13.72 34.83 8.49
C SER A 4 -12.87 34.20 9.62
N VAL A 5 -12.10 33.18 9.21
CA VAL A 5 -10.63 33.02 9.34
C VAL A 5 -9.94 33.81 10.46
N ASN A 6 -9.43 33.10 11.48
CA ASN A 6 -8.09 33.37 12.03
C ASN A 6 -7.53 32.19 12.83
N ASN A 7 -6.22 32.03 12.69
CA ASN A 7 -5.36 30.93 13.10
C ASN A 7 -5.56 30.43 14.54
N THR A 8 -5.66 29.11 14.62
CA THR A 8 -5.17 28.25 15.69
C THR A 8 -3.69 28.47 15.97
N GLN A 9 -3.31 28.72 17.23
CA GLN A 9 -2.54 27.76 18.04
C GLN A 9 -2.34 28.33 19.45
N SER A 10 -3.15 27.82 20.37
CA SER A 10 -3.03 27.97 21.81
C SER A 10 -1.89 27.09 22.33
N VAL A 11 -0.78 27.72 22.72
CA VAL A 11 0.19 27.15 23.66
C VAL A 11 -0.45 27.19 25.06
N PRO A 12 -0.44 26.11 25.87
CA PRO A 12 -0.80 26.23 27.27
C PRO A 12 0.36 26.90 28.02
N GLN A 13 0.32 28.23 28.08
CA GLN A 13 1.02 29.03 29.09
C GLN A 13 0.33 28.81 30.44
N HIS A 14 0.83 27.87 31.25
CA HIS A 14 0.58 27.89 32.70
C HIS A 14 1.78 27.29 33.43
N PHE A 15 2.88 28.03 33.48
CA PHE A 15 3.89 27.92 34.54
C PHE A 15 4.67 29.25 34.76
N ALA A 16 4.20 30.37 34.20
CA ALA A 16 4.79 31.69 34.39
C ALA A 16 4.22 32.43 35.61
N GLU A 17 3.22 31.89 36.31
CA GLU A 17 2.60 32.57 37.44
C GLU A 17 3.47 32.48 38.72
N GLY A 18 4.38 31.51 38.84
CA GLY A 18 5.19 31.33 40.05
C GLY A 18 6.42 32.26 40.19
N SER A 19 7.02 32.71 39.08
CA SER A 19 8.26 33.51 39.09
C SER A 19 8.02 34.99 39.39
N ASN A 20 6.86 35.52 38.99
CA ASN A 20 6.50 36.90 39.28
C ASN A 20 6.21 37.12 40.77
N HIS A 21 5.74 36.10 41.49
CA HIS A 21 5.40 36.24 42.91
C HIS A 21 6.61 36.51 43.81
N LEU A 22 7.80 35.94 43.52
CA LEU A 22 8.99 36.21 44.33
C LEU A 22 9.56 37.61 44.04
N CYS A 23 9.63 38.00 42.77
CA CYS A 23 10.08 39.33 42.36
C CYS A 23 9.12 40.45 42.81
N GLU A 24 7.80 40.24 42.65
CA GLU A 24 6.76 41.14 43.18
C GLU A 24 6.83 41.24 44.70
N ALA A 25 7.05 40.11 45.40
CA ALA A 25 7.17 40.12 46.85
C ALA A 25 8.45 40.84 47.32
N VAL A 26 9.57 40.71 46.61
CA VAL A 26 10.82 41.45 46.88
C VAL A 26 10.64 42.95 46.61
N ALA A 27 9.99 43.33 45.51
CA ALA A 27 9.67 44.73 45.19
C ALA A 27 8.68 45.37 46.19
N LEU A 28 7.70 44.61 46.68
CA LEU A 28 6.80 45.01 47.77
C LEU A 28 7.58 45.24 49.07
N CYS A 29 8.51 44.35 49.40
CA CYS A 29 9.37 44.51 50.57
C CYS A 29 10.22 45.77 50.48
N GLN A 30 10.79 46.10 49.32
CA GLN A 30 11.50 47.37 49.11
C GLN A 30 10.61 48.60 49.20
N SER A 31 9.38 48.55 48.68
CA SER A 31 8.42 49.66 48.81
C SER A 31 8.05 49.93 50.26
N ILE A 32 7.92 48.86 51.06
CA ILE A 32 7.69 48.93 52.51
C ILE A 32 8.94 49.50 53.20
N LEU A 33 10.14 48.98 52.91
CA LEU A 33 11.41 49.45 53.47
C LEU A 33 11.69 50.93 53.14
N ALA A 34 11.48 51.35 51.90
CA ALA A 34 11.65 52.73 51.46
C ALA A 34 10.67 53.69 52.15
N ARG A 35 9.44 53.22 52.43
CA ARG A 35 8.44 53.96 53.21
C ARG A 35 8.86 54.13 54.67
N TYR A 36 9.43 53.10 55.29
CA TYR A 36 9.95 53.17 56.66
C TYR A 36 11.21 54.03 56.78
N ARG A 37 12.14 53.96 55.81
CA ARG A 37 13.33 54.83 55.72
C ARG A 37 12.96 56.32 55.68
N ARG A 38 11.91 56.70 54.95
CA ARG A 38 11.43 58.10 54.90
C ARG A 38 10.78 58.60 56.18
N THR A 39 10.33 57.70 57.05
CA THR A 39 9.47 58.02 58.20
C THR A 39 10.08 57.68 59.55
N GLY A 40 11.26 57.05 59.60
CA GLY A 40 11.96 56.70 60.84
C GLY A 40 11.18 55.76 61.78
N SER A 41 10.20 55.04 61.25
CA SER A 41 9.25 54.23 62.02
C SER A 41 9.65 52.75 62.06
N SER A 42 9.18 51.98 63.06
CA SER A 42 9.41 50.53 63.17
C SER A 42 8.36 49.72 62.42
N TYR A 43 8.74 48.56 61.86
CA TYR A 43 7.83 47.66 61.12
C TYR A 43 6.57 47.26 61.87
N SER A 44 5.44 47.18 61.16
CA SER A 44 4.22 46.61 61.72
C SER A 44 4.32 45.07 61.85
N PRO A 45 3.55 44.45 62.77
CA PRO A 45 3.54 43.00 62.97
C PRO A 45 3.17 42.21 61.70
N THR A 46 2.31 42.78 60.85
CA THR A 46 1.83 42.20 59.59
C THR A 46 2.91 42.21 58.51
N GLU A 47 3.68 43.30 58.40
CA GLU A 47 4.80 43.39 57.46
C GLU A 47 5.97 42.48 57.88
N LEU A 48 6.25 42.40 59.18
CA LEU A 48 7.17 41.41 59.75
C LEU A 48 6.72 39.97 59.47
N SER A 49 5.42 39.69 59.47
CA SER A 49 4.87 38.38 59.11
C SER A 49 5.07 38.05 57.62
N LEU A 50 4.87 39.03 56.72
CA LEU A 50 5.06 38.86 55.28
C LEU A 50 6.54 38.66 54.92
N LEU A 51 7.44 39.45 55.50
CA LEU A 51 8.90 39.28 55.35
C LEU A 51 9.39 37.91 55.84
N ARG A 52 8.77 37.39 56.93
CA ARG A 52 9.05 36.03 57.43
C ARG A 52 8.52 34.94 56.50
N ALA A 53 7.33 35.12 55.92
CA ALA A 53 6.76 34.17 54.97
C ALA A 53 7.59 34.07 53.67
N LEU A 54 8.13 35.19 53.19
CA LEU A 54 9.01 35.26 52.02
C LEU A 54 10.36 34.55 52.29
N ARG A 55 10.90 34.69 53.50
CA ARG A 55 12.08 33.96 53.98
C ARG A 55 11.82 32.45 54.07
N ASP A 56 10.65 32.04 54.56
CA ASP A 56 10.28 30.63 54.71
C ASP A 56 10.03 29.93 53.36
N ALA A 57 9.86 30.71 52.28
CA ALA A 57 9.78 30.22 50.91
C ALA A 57 11.17 30.00 50.25
N LEU A 58 12.27 30.50 50.83
CA LEU A 58 13.64 30.28 50.33
C LEU A 58 14.24 28.97 50.91
N PRO A 59 15.04 28.21 50.14
CA PRO A 59 15.64 26.95 50.60
C PRO A 59 16.55 27.10 51.83
N ASP A 60 16.74 26.01 52.58
CA ASP A 60 17.68 25.93 53.71
C ASP A 60 19.12 26.25 53.30
N ALA A 61 19.91 26.85 54.20
CA ALA A 61 21.32 27.16 53.96
C ALA A 61 22.22 25.90 54.10
N PRO A 62 23.39 25.85 53.44
CA PRO A 62 24.38 24.78 53.64
C PRO A 62 24.82 24.71 55.10
N ARG A 63 25.04 23.49 55.62
CA ARG A 63 25.43 23.28 57.02
C ARG A 63 26.95 23.27 57.15
N ASP A 64 27.46 23.78 58.26
CA ASP A 64 28.87 23.64 58.65
C ASP A 64 29.00 22.57 59.74
N ALA A 65 30.12 21.85 59.73
CA ALA A 65 30.41 20.78 60.68
C ALA A 65 30.52 21.30 62.13
N GLU A 66 30.86 22.57 62.33
CA GLU A 66 31.10 23.15 63.67
C GLU A 66 29.99 24.07 64.22
N SER A 67 28.99 24.49 63.42
CA SER A 67 27.99 25.47 63.87
C SER A 67 26.62 24.88 64.22
N ARG A 68 26.50 24.27 65.42
CA ARG A 68 25.19 23.88 65.99
C ARG A 68 24.38 25.02 66.62
N LYS A 69 24.77 26.28 66.49
CA LYS A 69 24.09 27.41 67.15
C LYS A 69 24.15 28.72 66.36
N VAL A 70 23.65 28.74 65.13
CA VAL A 70 23.05 29.99 64.62
C VAL A 70 21.55 29.79 64.67
N SER A 71 20.88 30.47 65.59
CA SER A 71 19.43 30.32 65.72
C SER A 71 18.76 30.83 64.44
N GLN A 72 17.70 30.16 63.98
CA GLN A 72 16.85 30.64 62.88
C GLN A 72 16.41 32.11 63.07
N ARG A 73 16.35 32.59 64.32
CA ARG A 73 16.10 33.98 64.70
C ARG A 73 17.28 34.93 64.42
N GLU A 74 18.53 34.51 64.61
CA GLU A 74 19.72 35.33 64.32
C GLU A 74 19.93 35.51 62.82
N VAL A 75 19.73 34.45 62.02
CA VAL A 75 19.74 34.56 60.55
C VAL A 75 18.61 35.45 60.06
N SER A 76 17.42 35.35 60.68
CA SER A 76 16.28 36.21 60.36
C SER A 76 16.49 37.68 60.73
N ASN A 77 17.05 37.93 61.91
CA ASN A 77 17.38 39.28 62.34
C ASN A 77 18.53 39.85 61.51
N ALA A 78 19.44 39.01 61.01
CA ALA A 78 20.51 39.45 60.15
C ALA A 78 20.07 39.70 58.70
N PHE A 79 19.10 38.94 58.17
CA PHE A 79 18.41 39.22 56.91
C PHE A 79 17.63 40.54 56.98
N LEU A 80 16.88 40.74 58.07
CA LEU A 80 16.19 42.01 58.33
C LEU A 80 17.19 43.16 58.54
N ARG A 81 18.30 42.94 59.27
CA ARG A 81 19.37 43.94 59.43
C ARG A 81 20.12 44.24 58.14
N SER A 82 20.36 43.27 57.26
CA SER A 82 20.97 43.52 55.95
C SER A 82 20.04 44.28 54.99
N LEU A 83 18.74 44.35 55.31
CA LEU A 83 17.77 45.23 54.65
C LEU A 83 17.66 46.61 55.36
N ASP A 84 18.22 46.73 56.58
CA ASP A 84 18.12 47.87 57.51
C ASP A 84 19.46 48.61 57.75
N THR A 85 20.60 48.20 57.16
CA THR A 85 21.90 48.80 57.49
C THR A 85 22.20 50.08 56.71
N ASP A 86 22.39 51.16 57.47
CA ASP A 86 22.66 52.56 57.11
C ASP A 86 23.94 52.87 56.28
N ASN A 87 24.51 51.93 55.52
CA ASN A 87 25.74 52.19 54.74
C ASN A 87 25.53 52.04 53.23
N GLY A 88 25.48 53.18 52.54
CA GLY A 88 25.89 53.33 51.13
C GLY A 88 25.04 52.60 50.09
N ALA A 89 24.31 53.36 49.28
CA ALA A 89 23.43 52.92 48.21
C ALA A 89 24.10 52.20 46.99
N SER A 90 25.19 51.43 47.17
CA SER A 90 25.85 50.70 46.07
C SER A 90 25.81 49.17 46.17
N GLU A 91 25.69 48.57 47.36
CA GLU A 91 25.66 47.10 47.52
C GLU A 91 24.23 46.52 47.55
N GLU A 92 23.24 47.27 48.05
CA GLU A 92 21.84 46.83 48.16
C GLU A 92 21.10 46.76 46.81
N GLU A 93 21.35 47.71 45.91
CA GLU A 93 20.87 47.64 44.51
C GLU A 93 21.49 46.44 43.77
N GLY A 94 22.69 46.02 44.17
CA GLY A 94 23.41 44.88 43.59
C GLY A 94 22.79 43.52 43.95
N MET A 95 22.35 43.30 45.19
CA MET A 95 21.75 42.03 45.60
C MET A 95 20.35 41.80 45.04
N VAL A 96 19.52 42.85 44.93
CA VAL A 96 18.19 42.72 44.31
C VAL A 96 18.31 42.52 42.81
N ALA A 97 19.15 43.30 42.13
CA ALA A 97 19.46 43.08 40.72
C ALA A 97 20.07 41.69 40.47
N PHE A 98 20.81 41.12 41.43
CA PHE A 98 21.32 39.75 41.35
C PHE A 98 20.22 38.70 41.52
N VAL A 99 19.32 38.85 42.49
CA VAL A 99 18.18 37.94 42.68
C VAL A 99 17.24 37.98 41.48
N GLU A 100 16.97 39.17 40.92
CA GLU A 100 16.20 39.34 39.69
C GLU A 100 16.86 38.58 38.52
N LYS A 101 18.18 38.75 38.33
CA LYS A 101 18.94 37.99 37.32
C LYS A 101 18.93 36.49 37.58
N CYS A 102 18.99 36.06 38.84
CA CYS A 102 18.90 34.64 39.24
C CYS A 102 17.53 34.01 38.94
N CYS A 103 16.47 34.83 38.89
CA CYS A 103 15.11 34.41 38.58
C CYS A 103 14.73 34.62 37.11
N ASP A 104 15.56 35.33 36.33
CA ASP A 104 15.32 35.59 34.91
C ASP A 104 15.58 34.33 34.07
N CYS A 105 14.49 33.66 33.70
CA CYS A 105 14.51 32.45 32.89
C CYS A 105 14.74 32.72 31.38
N THR A 106 14.88 33.99 30.97
CA THR A 106 15.18 34.36 29.57
C THR A 106 16.67 34.50 29.29
N MET A 107 17.50 34.61 30.35
CA MET A 107 18.95 34.65 30.22
C MET A 107 19.54 33.29 29.86
N GLY A 108 20.62 33.28 29.06
CA GLY A 108 21.34 32.05 28.75
C GLY A 108 22.03 31.46 29.98
N VAL A 109 22.04 30.12 30.11
CA VAL A 109 22.60 29.42 31.29
C VAL A 109 24.05 29.81 31.56
N LYS A 110 24.88 29.99 30.51
CA LYS A 110 26.28 30.42 30.66
C LYS A 110 26.41 31.83 31.25
N GLU A 111 25.56 32.76 30.84
CA GLU A 111 25.54 34.15 31.33
C GLU A 111 25.07 34.22 32.78
N LEU A 112 24.07 33.40 33.11
CA LEU A 112 23.54 33.27 34.46
C LEU A 112 24.61 32.75 35.44
N PHE A 113 25.34 31.70 35.07
CA PHE A 113 26.44 31.17 35.90
C PHE A 113 27.63 32.11 35.97
N HIS A 114 27.91 32.87 34.90
CA HIS A 114 28.91 33.92 34.95
C HIS A 114 28.53 35.03 35.94
N CYS A 115 27.24 35.39 36.02
CA CYS A 115 26.73 36.33 37.01
C CYS A 115 26.86 35.79 38.44
N VAL A 116 26.47 34.53 38.66
CA VAL A 116 26.62 33.83 39.95
C VAL A 116 28.06 33.80 40.42
N ASN A 117 28.99 33.33 39.57
CA ASN A 117 30.41 33.24 39.91
C ASN A 117 31.00 34.62 40.22
N ARG A 118 30.62 35.66 39.47
CA ARG A 118 31.08 37.04 39.70
C ARG A 118 30.61 37.59 41.04
N GLN A 119 29.34 37.36 41.40
CA GLN A 119 28.78 37.86 42.66
C GLN A 119 29.32 37.10 43.88
N LEU A 120 29.49 35.77 43.76
CA LEU A 120 30.21 34.99 44.76
C LEU A 120 31.64 35.49 44.93
N SER A 121 32.34 35.79 43.83
CA SER A 121 33.72 36.27 43.85
C SER A 121 33.85 37.63 44.54
N TYR A 122 32.92 38.55 44.27
CA TYR A 122 32.84 39.85 44.94
C TYR A 122 32.56 39.71 46.44
N ALA A 123 31.54 38.93 46.81
CA ALA A 123 31.13 38.76 48.21
C ALA A 123 32.17 38.04 49.08
N LEU A 124 32.91 37.09 48.51
CA LEU A 124 33.96 36.35 49.21
C LEU A 124 35.36 36.98 49.06
N ASN A 125 35.50 37.99 48.21
CA ASN A 125 36.79 38.59 47.80
C ASN A 125 37.80 37.53 47.32
N ILE A 126 37.31 36.54 46.57
CA ILE A 126 38.08 35.40 46.04
C ILE A 126 37.80 35.29 44.55
N ASN A 127 38.85 35.22 43.73
CA ASN A 127 38.72 35.00 42.29
C ASN A 127 38.75 33.50 41.96
N GLY A 128 38.15 33.13 40.83
CA GLY A 128 38.21 31.75 40.32
C GLY A 128 37.18 30.80 40.93
N ILE A 129 36.05 31.32 41.42
CA ILE A 129 34.94 30.50 41.91
C ILE A 129 34.20 29.84 40.74
N ASN A 130 34.01 28.53 40.85
CA ASN A 130 33.26 27.74 39.87
C ASN A 130 31.98 27.19 40.50
N THR A 131 30.88 27.26 39.76
CA THR A 131 29.59 26.74 40.20
C THR A 131 29.17 25.60 39.29
N PHE A 132 28.83 24.46 39.91
CA PHE A 132 28.42 23.25 39.25
C PHE A 132 26.94 22.98 39.47
N VAL A 133 26.24 22.51 38.45
CA VAL A 133 24.83 22.08 38.51
C VAL A 133 24.70 20.62 38.17
N VAL A 134 23.76 19.94 38.82
CA VAL A 134 23.46 18.53 38.55
C VAL A 134 22.72 18.38 37.23
N ASN A 135 23.25 17.51 36.37
CA ASN A 135 22.55 16.95 35.22
C ASN A 135 22.24 15.47 35.51
N GLU A 136 21.01 15.19 35.92
CA GLU A 136 20.57 13.83 36.29
C GLU A 136 20.55 12.86 35.12
N ASN A 137 20.36 13.37 33.89
CA ASN A 137 20.28 12.52 32.69
C ASN A 137 21.59 11.78 32.43
N ASP A 138 22.72 12.43 32.68
CA ASP A 138 24.06 11.88 32.45
C ASP A 138 24.76 11.43 33.73
N GLN A 139 24.14 11.64 34.91
CA GLN A 139 24.77 11.46 36.22
C GLN A 139 26.08 12.27 36.35
N LEU A 140 26.05 13.54 35.92
CA LEU A 140 27.21 14.44 35.93
C LEU A 140 26.91 15.76 36.66
N LEU A 141 27.96 16.36 37.23
CA LEU A 141 28.04 17.77 37.63
C LEU A 141 28.67 18.58 36.52
N LEU A 142 28.00 19.63 36.07
CA LEU A 142 28.43 20.48 34.94
C LEU A 142 28.74 21.89 35.41
N ASP A 143 29.85 22.45 34.95
CA ASP A 143 30.15 23.88 34.96
C ASP A 143 29.86 24.47 33.56
N PRO A 144 28.75 25.20 33.38
CA PRO A 144 28.38 25.79 32.09
C PRO A 144 29.31 26.91 31.61
N VAL A 145 30.12 27.51 32.50
CA VAL A 145 31.01 28.63 32.14
C VAL A 145 32.26 28.13 31.45
N HIS A 146 32.88 27.09 32.01
CA HIS A 146 34.16 26.54 31.55
C HIS A 146 34.03 25.23 30.77
N GLY A 147 32.82 24.67 30.64
CA GLY A 147 32.57 23.43 29.91
C GLY A 147 33.16 22.18 30.60
N VAL A 148 33.38 22.27 31.92
CA VAL A 148 33.94 21.17 32.73
C VAL A 148 32.82 20.30 33.26
N ALA A 149 33.04 18.98 33.30
CA ALA A 149 32.10 18.01 33.83
C ALA A 149 32.79 17.03 34.77
N SER A 150 32.09 16.60 35.81
CA SER A 150 32.56 15.59 36.76
C SER A 150 31.48 14.54 37.02
N PRO A 151 31.82 13.26 37.22
CA PRO A 151 30.86 12.25 37.69
C PRO A 151 30.15 12.67 38.97
N LEU A 152 28.86 12.33 39.09
CA LEU A 152 28.06 12.49 40.29
C LEU A 152 28.33 11.35 41.29
N GLU A 153 29.60 11.12 41.59
CA GLU A 153 30.05 10.04 42.46
C GLU A 153 31.18 10.54 43.36
N ASN A 154 31.45 9.83 44.45
CA ASN A 154 32.51 10.17 45.41
C ASN A 154 33.94 9.88 44.88
N THR A 155 34.12 9.83 43.56
CA THR A 155 35.40 9.58 42.88
C THR A 155 36.19 10.86 42.65
N THR A 156 35.53 12.03 42.62
CA THR A 156 36.17 13.34 42.45
C THR A 156 35.90 14.26 43.65
N PRO A 157 36.76 15.27 43.91
CA PRO A 157 36.55 16.23 44.99
C PRO A 157 35.20 16.97 44.93
N VAL A 158 34.74 17.34 43.73
CA VAL A 158 33.43 18.00 43.53
C VAL A 158 32.28 16.98 43.56
N GLY A 159 32.46 15.78 43.00
CA GLY A 159 31.46 14.71 43.00
C GLY A 159 31.10 14.23 44.41
N LYS A 160 32.07 14.27 45.35
CA LYS A 160 31.85 14.03 46.78
C LYS A 160 30.73 14.91 47.37
N SER A 161 30.51 16.13 46.85
CA SER A 161 29.45 17.04 47.31
C SER A 161 28.04 16.44 47.18
N SER A 162 27.84 15.46 46.30
CA SER A 162 26.56 14.75 46.17
C SER A 162 26.23 13.85 47.38
N THR A 163 27.23 13.49 48.18
CA THR A 163 27.08 12.54 49.30
C THR A 163 27.13 13.22 50.67
N THR A 164 27.57 14.48 50.74
CA THR A 164 27.70 15.25 51.98
C THR A 164 26.87 16.53 51.93
N ARG A 165 26.30 16.90 53.07
CA ARG A 165 25.59 18.18 53.25
C ARG A 165 26.45 19.27 53.86
N ASP A 166 27.57 18.89 54.44
CA ASP A 166 28.46 19.80 55.13
C ASP A 166 29.54 20.33 54.18
N MET A 167 29.92 21.59 54.36
CA MET A 167 31.07 22.19 53.65
C MET A 167 32.37 21.45 54.00
N TYR A 168 33.26 21.30 53.03
CA TYR A 168 34.55 20.61 53.25
C TYR A 168 35.67 21.20 52.40
N VAL A 169 36.91 21.06 52.88
CA VAL A 169 38.11 21.56 52.20
C VAL A 169 38.99 20.39 51.76
N ILE A 170 39.42 20.39 50.50
CA ILE A 170 40.42 19.45 49.95
C ILE A 170 41.46 20.28 49.19
N SER A 171 42.75 20.08 49.50
CA SER A 171 43.86 20.71 48.77
C SER A 171 43.73 22.23 48.59
N ASN A 172 43.37 22.95 49.66
CA ASN A 172 43.15 24.41 49.66
C ASN A 172 41.98 24.90 48.78
N MET A 173 41.03 24.02 48.44
CA MET A 173 39.78 24.35 47.76
C MET A 173 38.61 24.03 48.70
N LEU A 174 37.72 24.99 48.92
CA LEU A 174 36.48 24.81 49.67
C LEU A 174 35.37 24.38 48.72
N TYR A 175 34.68 23.29 49.08
CA TYR A 175 33.49 22.81 48.37
C TYR A 175 32.26 23.09 49.21
N ILE A 176 31.28 23.75 48.61
CA ILE A 176 30.00 24.10 49.24
C ILE A 176 28.90 23.28 48.53
N PRO A 177 28.43 22.18 49.14
CA PRO A 177 27.30 21.43 48.60
C PRO A 177 26.01 22.26 48.64
N ILE A 178 25.31 22.35 47.51
CA ILE A 178 24.05 23.07 47.39
C ILE A 178 22.88 22.08 47.34
N TRP A 179 22.08 22.12 48.39
CA TRP A 179 20.92 21.24 48.57
C TRP A 179 19.65 22.08 48.62
N SER A 180 18.59 21.61 47.96
CA SER A 180 17.24 22.14 48.12
C SER A 180 16.39 21.06 48.77
N ASN A 181 15.94 21.30 50.01
CA ASN A 181 15.24 20.31 50.83
C ASN A 181 16.03 19.01 51.07
N LYS A 182 15.76 17.97 50.26
CA LYS A 182 16.42 16.66 50.31
C LYS A 182 17.18 16.32 49.04
N GLU A 183 17.16 17.21 48.06
CA GLU A 183 17.68 16.99 46.73
C GLU A 183 18.99 17.77 46.55
N PHE A 184 20.01 17.11 46.02
CA PHE A 184 21.26 17.75 45.67
C PHE A 184 21.10 18.45 44.31
N VAL A 185 21.41 19.74 44.26
CA VAL A 185 21.15 20.58 43.08
C VAL A 185 22.45 21.02 42.41
N GLY A 186 23.55 21.09 43.17
CA GLY A 186 24.86 21.47 42.64
C GLY A 186 25.90 21.69 43.72
N ALA A 187 27.05 22.21 43.34
CA ALA A 187 28.13 22.54 44.28
C ALA A 187 28.87 23.80 43.84
N VAL A 188 29.41 24.54 44.80
CA VAL A 188 30.30 25.68 44.52
C VAL A 188 31.72 25.31 44.96
N GLU A 189 32.68 25.57 44.10
CA GLU A 189 34.11 25.39 44.36
C GLU A 189 34.76 26.77 44.54
N VAL A 190 35.38 26.97 45.71
CA VAL A 190 35.95 28.25 46.15
C VAL A 190 37.46 28.09 46.44
N PRO A 191 38.35 28.65 45.60
CA PRO A 191 39.79 28.57 45.82
C PRO A 191 40.24 29.33 47.07
N GLY A 192 40.99 28.67 47.96
CA GLY A 192 41.52 29.29 49.19
C GLY A 192 40.45 29.71 50.22
N GLY A 193 39.20 29.25 50.03
CA GLY A 193 38.09 29.56 50.93
C GLY A 193 38.12 28.76 52.24
N THR A 194 37.49 29.31 53.28
CA THR A 194 37.27 28.63 54.57
C THR A 194 35.77 28.63 54.93
N PRO A 195 35.25 27.57 55.60
CA PRO A 195 33.83 27.52 55.99
C PRO A 195 33.38 28.74 56.78
N SER A 196 34.24 29.28 57.67
CA SER A 196 33.97 30.47 58.46
C SER A 196 33.65 31.73 57.65
N GLN A 197 34.19 31.86 56.44
CA GLN A 197 33.90 33.00 55.56
C GLN A 197 32.49 32.91 54.97
N CYS A 198 31.94 31.70 54.82
CA CYS A 198 30.65 31.46 54.17
C CYS A 198 29.43 31.54 55.11
N ILE A 199 29.65 31.70 56.42
CA ILE A 199 28.60 31.71 57.46
C ILE A 199 28.02 33.11 57.69
N THR A 200 28.54 34.14 57.01
CA THR A 200 27.98 35.49 57.16
C THR A 200 26.52 35.54 56.64
N PRO A 201 25.65 36.35 57.25
CA PRO A 201 24.26 36.48 56.82
C PRO A 201 24.09 36.87 55.34
N ALA A 202 24.96 37.75 54.84
CA ALA A 202 24.95 38.20 53.44
C ALA A 202 25.31 37.05 52.48
N ILE A 203 26.38 36.28 52.78
CA ILE A 203 26.79 35.15 51.94
C ILE A 203 25.78 34.01 52.03
N THR A 204 25.16 33.81 53.19
CA THR A 204 24.07 32.83 53.36
C THR A 204 22.88 33.14 52.46
N LEU A 205 22.48 34.42 52.36
CA LEU A 205 21.41 34.85 51.46
C LEU A 205 21.79 34.65 50.00
N LEU A 206 23.04 34.98 49.65
CA LEU A 206 23.57 34.81 48.30
C LEU A 206 23.59 33.33 47.89
N LEU A 207 24.01 32.41 48.78
CA LEU A 207 23.95 30.96 48.53
C LEU A 207 22.52 30.43 48.37
N ARG A 208 21.53 31.03 49.05
CA ARG A 208 20.11 30.70 48.84
C ARG A 208 19.63 31.16 47.47
N ALA A 209 20.01 32.36 47.02
CA ALA A 209 19.73 32.83 45.66
C ALA A 209 20.35 31.90 44.62
N VAL A 210 21.62 31.51 44.81
CA VAL A 210 22.31 30.52 43.97
C VAL A 210 21.55 29.18 43.96
N THR A 211 21.03 28.73 45.10
CA THR A 211 20.22 27.49 45.17
C THR A 211 18.97 27.57 44.28
N VAL A 212 18.29 28.72 44.25
CA VAL A 212 17.14 28.95 43.37
C VAL A 212 17.56 28.94 41.91
N THR A 213 18.66 29.62 41.57
CA THR A 213 19.24 29.62 40.22
C THR A 213 19.55 28.22 39.73
N LEU A 214 20.25 27.42 40.54
CA LEU A 214 20.62 26.04 40.19
C LEU A 214 19.39 25.15 40.02
N LYS A 215 18.35 25.35 40.84
CA LYS A 215 17.09 24.61 40.72
C LYS A 215 16.35 24.98 39.43
N ASN A 216 16.27 26.26 39.10
CA ASN A 216 15.64 26.73 37.87
C ASN A 216 16.39 26.21 36.64
N VAL A 217 17.73 26.25 36.66
CA VAL A 217 18.56 25.72 35.56
C VAL A 217 18.41 24.22 35.42
N LYS A 218 18.37 23.47 36.52
CA LYS A 218 18.09 22.04 36.51
C LYS A 218 16.73 21.74 35.87
N ALA A 219 15.70 22.50 36.22
CA ALA A 219 14.37 22.38 35.61
C ALA A 219 14.36 22.79 34.12
N MET A 220 15.14 23.82 33.74
CA MET A 220 15.32 24.22 32.35
C MET A 220 15.99 23.11 31.53
N PHE A 221 17.06 22.49 32.03
CA PHE A 221 17.71 21.35 31.36
C PHE A 221 16.78 20.16 31.20
N ALA A 222 15.97 19.85 32.21
CA ALA A 222 14.97 18.80 32.12
C ALA A 222 13.91 19.13 31.04
N LYS A 223 13.45 20.38 30.97
CA LYS A 223 12.47 20.83 29.98
C LYS A 223 13.03 20.88 28.56
N GLU A 224 14.24 21.41 28.38
CA GLU A 224 14.93 21.45 27.08
C GLU A 224 15.18 20.04 26.57
N THR A 225 15.64 19.15 27.44
CA THR A 225 15.76 17.73 27.15
C THR A 225 14.42 17.15 26.68
N ALA A 226 13.35 17.33 27.46
CA ALA A 226 12.02 16.80 27.10
C ALA A 226 11.49 17.39 25.78
N ALA A 227 11.79 18.65 25.48
CA ALA A 227 11.40 19.29 24.22
C ALA A 227 12.17 18.73 23.02
N GLN A 228 13.49 18.60 23.14
CA GLN A 228 14.34 17.98 22.11
C GLN A 228 13.95 16.52 21.85
N GLU A 229 13.63 15.79 22.92
CA GLU A 229 13.11 14.43 22.83
C GLU A 229 11.80 14.40 22.05
N ALA A 230 10.80 15.21 22.44
CA ALA A 230 9.50 15.26 21.77
C ALA A 230 9.63 15.64 20.29
N GLU A 231 10.47 16.63 19.95
CA GLU A 231 10.72 17.03 18.56
C GLU A 231 11.37 15.91 17.76
N ALA A 232 12.37 15.23 18.32
CA ALA A 232 12.98 14.06 17.71
C ALA A 232 11.95 12.94 17.50
N MET A 233 11.09 12.66 18.49
CA MET A 233 10.05 11.64 18.39
C MET A 233 9.06 11.94 17.26
N VAL A 234 8.58 13.20 17.16
CA VAL A 234 7.64 13.62 16.12
C VAL A 234 8.28 13.57 14.74
N GLY A 235 9.50 14.06 14.60
CA GLY A 235 10.25 14.01 13.34
C GLY A 235 10.60 12.58 12.90
N MET A 236 10.65 11.63 13.82
CA MET A 236 10.87 10.21 13.53
C MET A 236 9.56 9.51 13.19
N ALA A 237 8.49 9.77 13.94
CA ALA A 237 7.15 9.23 13.66
C ALA A 237 6.66 9.65 12.27
N THR A 238 6.91 10.88 11.84
CA THR A 238 6.58 11.33 10.48
C THR A 238 7.39 10.61 9.41
N ARG A 239 8.68 10.37 9.63
CA ARG A 239 9.52 9.58 8.70
C ARG A 239 9.03 8.13 8.59
N LEU A 240 8.80 7.47 9.73
CA LEU A 240 8.28 6.10 9.78
C LEU A 240 6.85 5.94 9.25
N ALA A 241 6.06 7.01 9.24
CA ALA A 241 4.71 7.02 8.67
C ALA A 241 4.70 7.26 7.15
N HIS A 242 5.71 7.95 6.61
CA HIS A 242 5.81 8.26 5.19
C HIS A 242 6.48 7.15 4.35
N ASP A 243 7.31 6.32 4.99
CA ASP A 243 8.02 5.23 4.32
C ASP A 243 7.07 4.05 4.01
N THR A 244 6.43 4.10 2.85
CA THR A 244 5.68 2.95 2.28
C THR A 244 6.60 1.99 1.53
N LEU A 245 7.68 1.56 2.17
CA LEU A 245 8.79 0.87 1.47
C LEU A 245 9.34 -0.25 2.35
N ASP A 246 9.26 -1.48 1.82
CA ASP A 246 10.08 -2.67 2.10
C ASP A 246 10.49 -2.93 3.57
N GLU A 247 10.16 -4.10 4.13
CA GLU A 247 10.50 -4.49 5.52
C GLU A 247 11.98 -4.22 5.84
N THR A 248 12.90 -4.46 4.90
CA THR A 248 14.34 -4.23 5.10
C THR A 248 14.71 -2.75 5.22
N VAL A 249 14.13 -1.90 4.38
CA VAL A 249 14.37 -0.44 4.38
C VAL A 249 13.81 0.18 5.65
N LEU A 250 12.61 -0.25 6.05
CA LEU A 250 11.98 0.19 7.28
C LEU A 250 12.81 -0.22 8.51
N VAL A 251 13.26 -1.47 8.58
CA VAL A 251 14.13 -1.94 9.67
C VAL A 251 15.43 -1.13 9.73
N GLN A 252 16.05 -0.82 8.59
CA GLN A 252 17.26 0.02 8.58
C GLN A 252 16.98 1.45 9.06
N SER A 253 15.84 2.02 8.70
CA SER A 253 15.39 3.32 9.20
C SER A 253 15.20 3.29 10.73
N ILE A 254 14.60 2.22 11.26
CA ILE A 254 14.43 1.99 12.70
C ILE A 254 15.79 1.85 13.40
N ILE A 255 16.73 1.08 12.85
CA ILE A 255 18.10 0.90 13.38
C ILE A 255 18.81 2.25 13.52
N ASN A 256 18.86 3.03 12.43
CA ASN A 256 19.54 4.32 12.40
C ASN A 256 18.90 5.31 13.37
N THR A 257 17.57 5.27 13.46
CA THR A 257 16.79 6.16 14.33
C THR A 257 17.01 5.83 15.80
N ALA A 258 16.92 4.56 16.17
CA ALA A 258 17.19 4.06 17.52
C ALA A 258 18.62 4.41 17.98
N LYS A 259 19.59 4.26 17.08
CA LYS A 259 21.00 4.57 17.32
C LYS A 259 21.22 6.05 17.65
N MET A 260 20.62 6.94 16.85
CA MET A 260 20.70 8.38 17.06
C MET A 260 19.98 8.81 18.35
N LEU A 261 18.79 8.26 18.61
CA LEU A 261 17.96 8.64 19.76
C LEU A 261 18.61 8.30 21.10
N THR A 262 19.29 7.16 21.16
CA THR A 262 19.91 6.65 22.39
C THR A 262 21.42 6.89 22.44
N GLU A 263 21.98 7.59 21.45
CA GLU A 263 23.42 7.85 21.33
C GLU A 263 24.24 6.56 21.50
N SER A 264 23.82 5.47 20.85
CA SER A 264 24.54 4.19 20.86
C SER A 264 25.51 4.10 19.69
N ASP A 265 26.55 3.28 19.80
CA ASP A 265 27.48 3.01 18.69
C ASP A 265 26.82 2.17 17.59
N ARG A 266 26.06 1.13 17.98
CA ARG A 266 25.33 0.26 17.04
C ARG A 266 23.97 -0.16 17.59
N CYS A 267 23.07 -0.47 16.68
CA CYS A 267 21.76 -1.04 16.96
C CYS A 267 21.53 -2.26 16.06
N SER A 268 20.83 -3.27 16.57
CA SER A 268 20.36 -4.43 15.80
C SER A 268 18.91 -4.70 16.15
N ILE A 269 18.12 -5.06 15.14
CA ILE A 269 16.70 -5.39 15.28
C ILE A 269 16.50 -6.86 14.97
N PHE A 270 15.79 -7.56 15.84
CA PHE A 270 15.47 -8.98 15.72
C PHE A 270 13.97 -9.11 15.49
N LEU A 271 13.55 -9.42 14.26
CA LEU A 271 12.14 -9.62 13.94
C LEU A 271 11.67 -10.98 14.46
N VAL A 272 10.52 -11.01 15.12
CA VAL A 272 9.91 -12.26 15.59
C VAL A 272 9.02 -12.82 14.49
N LYS A 273 9.36 -14.03 14.01
CA LYS A 273 8.56 -14.76 13.03
C LYS A 273 7.50 -15.62 13.72
N ASP A 274 6.51 -16.06 12.94
CA ASP A 274 5.36 -16.81 13.45
C ASP A 274 5.72 -18.20 13.97
N ASP A 275 6.84 -18.76 13.52
CA ASP A 275 7.43 -20.01 14.02
C ASP A 275 8.25 -19.82 15.31
N GLY A 276 8.34 -18.58 15.81
CA GLY A 276 9.14 -18.19 16.97
C GLY A 276 10.62 -17.95 16.68
N SER A 277 11.09 -18.15 15.45
CA SER A 277 12.47 -17.81 15.08
C SER A 277 12.69 -16.29 15.08
N LEU A 278 13.95 -15.89 15.27
CA LEU A 278 14.37 -14.50 15.25
C LEU A 278 15.22 -14.23 14.01
N GLU A 279 14.78 -13.28 13.20
CA GLU A 279 15.56 -12.77 12.06
C GLU A 279 16.31 -11.51 12.50
N ALA A 280 17.63 -11.63 12.66
CA ALA A 280 18.50 -10.55 13.12
C ALA A 280 18.97 -9.68 11.95
N HIS A 281 18.60 -8.42 11.96
CA HIS A 281 19.03 -7.40 11.02
C HIS A 281 20.11 -6.51 11.65
N PHE A 282 21.26 -6.45 10.98
CA PHE A 282 22.42 -5.67 11.39
C PHE A 282 22.58 -4.40 10.54
N GLU A 283 23.33 -3.43 11.05
CA GLU A 283 23.58 -2.15 10.38
C GLU A 283 24.33 -2.29 9.04
N ASP A 284 25.07 -3.38 8.83
CA ASP A 284 25.75 -3.69 7.56
C ASP A 284 24.85 -4.36 6.53
N GLY A 285 23.54 -4.47 6.81
CA GLY A 285 22.54 -5.09 5.95
C GLY A 285 22.55 -6.62 5.98
N LYS A 286 23.40 -7.24 6.80
CA LYS A 286 23.38 -8.71 6.96
C LYS A 286 22.15 -9.14 7.75
N VAL A 287 21.64 -10.29 7.36
CA VAL A 287 20.49 -10.94 7.99
C VAL A 287 20.88 -12.33 8.45
N VAL A 288 20.60 -12.66 9.71
CA VAL A 288 20.93 -13.96 10.31
C VAL A 288 19.73 -14.49 11.09
N VAL A 289 19.34 -15.75 10.83
CA VAL A 289 18.27 -16.42 11.56
C VAL A 289 18.82 -17.11 12.81
N MET A 290 18.13 -16.97 13.94
CA MET A 290 18.49 -17.61 15.20
C MET A 290 17.27 -18.13 15.97
N SER A 291 17.53 -19.01 16.93
CA SER A 291 16.52 -19.62 17.81
C SER A 291 15.94 -18.59 18.80
N ALA A 292 14.63 -18.73 19.07
CA ALA A 292 13.81 -17.92 19.99
C ALA A 292 14.39 -17.69 21.41
N GLY A 293 15.42 -18.42 21.84
CA GLY A 293 15.99 -18.35 23.19
C GLY A 293 17.49 -18.08 23.25
N ALA A 294 18.12 -17.82 22.11
CA ALA A 294 19.56 -17.61 22.07
C ALA A 294 19.95 -16.19 22.53
N GLY A 295 20.81 -16.11 23.54
CA GLY A 295 21.43 -14.86 23.99
C GLY A 295 20.47 -13.86 24.64
N ILE A 296 20.91 -12.60 24.71
CA ILE A 296 20.17 -11.51 25.38
C ILE A 296 18.88 -11.18 24.60
N ALA A 297 18.95 -11.07 23.28
CA ALA A 297 17.78 -10.79 22.44
C ALA A 297 16.71 -11.89 22.55
N GLY A 298 17.10 -13.18 22.58
CA GLY A 298 16.16 -14.29 22.79
C GLY A 298 15.48 -14.25 24.15
N TYR A 299 16.22 -13.93 25.23
CA TYR A 299 15.61 -13.75 26.55
C TYR A 299 14.55 -12.63 26.56
N VAL A 300 14.83 -11.50 25.90
CA VAL A 300 13.87 -10.39 25.79
C VAL A 300 12.67 -10.78 24.92
N ALA A 301 12.88 -11.52 23.82
CA ALA A 301 11.81 -12.02 22.96
C ALA A 301 10.85 -12.96 23.71
N GLN A 302 11.34 -13.75 24.67
CA GLN A 302 10.50 -14.67 25.46
C GLN A 302 9.81 -13.99 26.64
N THR A 303 10.51 -13.09 27.32
CA THR A 303 10.03 -12.53 28.59
C THR A 303 9.31 -11.19 28.44
N GLY A 304 9.57 -10.45 27.35
CA GLY A 304 9.10 -9.09 27.17
C GLY A 304 9.69 -8.10 28.19
N LYS A 305 10.76 -8.46 28.91
CA LYS A 305 11.39 -7.60 29.92
C LYS A 305 12.58 -6.86 29.33
N VAL A 306 12.66 -5.55 29.60
CA VAL A 306 13.82 -4.72 29.27
C VAL A 306 15.04 -5.19 30.04
N VAL A 307 16.19 -5.27 29.37
CA VAL A 307 17.48 -5.67 29.94
C VAL A 307 18.49 -4.55 29.70
N ASN A 308 18.99 -3.95 30.78
CA ASN A 308 20.02 -2.90 30.75
C ASN A 308 21.27 -3.42 31.49
N ILE A 309 22.36 -3.58 30.74
CA ILE A 309 23.62 -4.18 31.22
C ILE A 309 24.73 -3.12 31.11
N PRO A 310 25.23 -2.58 32.23
CA PRO A 310 26.30 -1.59 32.24
C PRO A 310 27.67 -2.19 31.94
N ASN A 311 27.86 -3.51 32.13
CA ASN A 311 29.07 -4.24 31.75
C ASN A 311 28.71 -5.59 31.12
N ALA A 312 28.83 -5.70 29.80
CA ALA A 312 28.46 -6.90 29.04
C ALA A 312 29.26 -8.15 29.44
N TYR A 313 30.53 -7.98 29.85
CA TYR A 313 31.38 -9.11 30.24
C TYR A 313 31.00 -9.70 31.61
N GLU A 314 30.19 -9.00 32.41
CA GLU A 314 29.69 -9.51 33.69
C GLU A 314 28.37 -10.30 33.55
N ASP A 315 27.68 -10.23 32.41
CA ASP A 315 26.42 -10.95 32.17
C ASP A 315 26.68 -12.34 31.54
N GLU A 316 26.14 -13.40 32.15
CA GLU A 316 26.31 -14.78 31.70
C GLU A 316 25.65 -15.07 30.34
N ARG A 317 24.63 -14.30 29.95
CA ARG A 317 23.90 -14.46 28.68
C ARG A 317 24.66 -13.85 27.50
N PHE A 318 25.72 -13.09 27.75
CA PHE A 318 26.51 -12.43 26.72
C PHE A 318 27.47 -13.40 26.02
N ASN A 319 27.34 -13.52 24.69
CA ASN A 319 28.20 -14.38 23.89
C ASN A 319 29.53 -13.69 23.50
N ARG A 320 30.56 -13.91 24.31
CA ARG A 320 31.92 -13.36 24.10
C ARG A 320 32.63 -13.89 22.85
N ALA A 321 32.17 -14.98 22.24
CA ALA A 321 32.81 -15.54 21.05
C ALA A 321 32.67 -14.62 19.83
N VAL A 322 31.56 -13.89 19.74
CA VAL A 322 31.28 -12.96 18.64
C VAL A 322 32.23 -11.75 18.68
N ASP A 323 32.44 -11.16 19.85
CA ASP A 323 33.42 -10.07 20.06
C ASP A 323 34.83 -10.52 19.67
N LYS A 324 35.25 -11.73 20.08
CA LYS A 324 36.57 -12.29 19.74
C LYS A 324 36.76 -12.51 18.24
N GLN A 325 35.71 -12.92 17.53
CA GLN A 325 35.77 -13.19 16.09
C GLN A 325 35.75 -11.90 15.26
N THR A 326 35.01 -10.88 15.72
CA THR A 326 34.85 -9.61 15.01
C THR A 326 35.90 -8.57 15.38
N GLY A 327 36.62 -8.75 16.49
CA GLY A 327 37.54 -7.75 17.05
C GLY A 327 36.82 -6.56 17.68
N TYR A 328 35.50 -6.63 17.80
CA TYR A 328 34.67 -5.59 18.42
C TYR A 328 34.56 -5.82 19.93
N CYS A 329 34.46 -4.73 20.72
CA CYS A 329 34.35 -4.81 22.18
C CYS A 329 33.01 -4.21 22.63
N THR A 330 32.14 -5.08 23.13
CA THR A 330 30.85 -4.70 23.70
C THR A 330 31.00 -4.37 25.19
N ARG A 331 30.78 -3.11 25.56
CA ARG A 331 30.86 -2.58 26.93
C ARG A 331 29.47 -2.55 27.58
N THR A 332 28.52 -1.83 26.99
CA THR A 332 27.17 -1.64 27.54
C THR A 332 26.14 -2.20 26.58
N ILE A 333 25.05 -2.79 27.09
CA ILE A 333 23.96 -3.33 26.27
C ILE A 333 22.64 -2.84 26.84
N LEU A 334 21.78 -2.29 25.99
CA LEU A 334 20.39 -2.03 26.29
C LEU A 334 19.52 -2.80 25.30
N CYS A 335 18.71 -3.72 25.79
CA CYS A 335 17.86 -4.58 24.96
C CYS A 335 16.39 -4.45 25.38
N LEU A 336 15.53 -4.08 24.43
CA LEU A 336 14.11 -3.80 24.67
C LEU A 336 13.21 -4.53 23.67
N PRO A 337 12.03 -5.01 24.11
CA PRO A 337 11.05 -5.58 23.20
C PRO A 337 10.30 -4.46 22.46
N ILE A 338 9.94 -4.74 21.21
CA ILE A 338 9.04 -3.93 20.39
C ILE A 338 7.67 -4.60 20.40
N ILE A 339 6.73 -3.98 21.13
CA ILE A 339 5.43 -4.58 21.44
C ILE A 339 4.32 -3.81 20.72
N TYR A 340 3.39 -4.54 20.11
CA TYR A 340 2.15 -4.02 19.58
C TYR A 340 0.97 -4.83 20.12
N GLU A 341 0.00 -4.17 20.77
CA GLU A 341 -1.20 -4.83 21.34
C GLU A 341 -0.90 -6.07 22.21
N GLY A 342 0.21 -6.05 22.96
CA GLY A 342 0.61 -7.16 23.83
C GLY A 342 1.39 -8.29 23.15
N THR A 343 1.62 -8.21 21.83
CA THR A 343 2.47 -9.16 21.09
C THR A 343 3.84 -8.54 20.81
N ILE A 344 4.91 -9.31 21.02
CA ILE A 344 6.28 -8.88 20.69
C ILE A 344 6.50 -9.07 19.19
N VAL A 345 6.61 -7.97 18.46
CA VAL A 345 6.82 -7.94 17.01
C VAL A 345 8.31 -8.05 16.67
N ALA A 346 9.15 -7.41 17.48
CA ALA A 346 10.59 -7.41 17.30
C ALA A 346 11.30 -7.18 18.64
N VAL A 347 12.63 -7.31 18.66
CA VAL A 347 13.49 -6.93 19.79
C VAL A 347 14.58 -6.01 19.26
N ALA A 348 14.87 -4.94 19.99
CA ALA A 348 15.98 -4.05 19.69
C ALA A 348 17.13 -4.25 20.67
N GLN A 349 18.34 -4.33 20.16
CA GLN A 349 19.56 -4.40 20.96
C GLN A 349 20.48 -3.24 20.59
N LEU A 350 20.69 -2.34 21.53
CA LEU A 350 21.59 -1.20 21.42
C LEU A 350 22.86 -1.51 22.20
N ILE A 351 24.01 -1.25 21.58
CA ILE A 351 25.31 -1.57 22.15
C ILE A 351 26.20 -0.33 22.20
N ASN A 352 26.97 -0.23 23.27
CA ASN A 352 27.93 0.84 23.55
C ASN A 352 27.33 2.25 23.53
N LYS A 353 26.92 2.77 24.69
CA LYS A 353 26.56 4.18 24.84
C LYS A 353 27.77 5.05 24.52
N LEU A 354 27.61 6.05 23.66
CA LEU A 354 28.68 6.94 23.25
C LEU A 354 29.16 7.80 24.42
N ASP A 355 30.48 7.86 24.58
CA ASP A 355 31.14 8.67 25.59
C ASP A 355 30.88 10.17 25.32
N ARG A 356 30.70 10.98 26.38
CA ARG A 356 30.56 12.43 26.22
C ARG A 356 31.93 13.07 26.06
N VAL A 357 32.11 13.85 25.00
CA VAL A 357 33.34 14.60 24.73
C VAL A 357 33.16 16.03 25.22
N THR A 358 33.99 16.50 26.16
CA THR A 358 33.98 17.90 26.61
C THR A 358 34.66 18.81 25.57
N GLU A 359 34.49 20.13 25.69
CA GLU A 359 35.18 21.11 24.83
C GLU A 359 36.72 20.99 24.92
N SER A 360 37.24 20.47 26.04
CA SER A 360 38.65 20.17 26.26
C SER A 360 39.13 18.84 25.65
N GLY A 361 38.23 18.06 25.01
CA GLY A 361 38.53 16.77 24.40
C GLY A 361 38.55 15.58 25.36
N LEU A 362 38.18 15.78 26.63
CA LEU A 362 38.08 14.69 27.61
C LEU A 362 36.88 13.79 27.28
N ARG A 363 37.10 12.48 27.22
CA ARG A 363 36.04 11.47 27.02
C ARG A 363 35.57 10.94 28.36
N LEU A 364 34.29 11.18 28.66
CA LEU A 364 33.62 10.68 29.85
C LEU A 364 32.77 9.46 29.48
N PRO A 365 33.10 8.25 29.98
CA PRO A 365 32.33 7.06 29.68
C PRO A 365 30.91 7.16 30.23
N ARG A 366 29.93 6.74 29.42
CA ARG A 366 28.50 6.73 29.78
C ARG A 366 27.93 5.33 29.74
N VAL A 367 26.84 5.15 30.47
CA VAL A 367 25.99 3.95 30.47
C VAL A 367 24.58 4.33 30.05
N PHE A 368 23.78 3.35 29.61
CA PHE A 368 22.38 3.59 29.29
C PHE A 368 21.58 3.89 30.56
N GLY A 369 20.93 5.05 30.59
CA GLY A 369 20.14 5.53 31.72
C GLY A 369 18.64 5.27 31.55
N LYS A 370 17.85 5.66 32.57
CA LYS A 370 16.38 5.59 32.52
C LYS A 370 15.78 6.45 31.41
N ARG A 371 16.46 7.53 31.03
CA ARG A 371 16.11 8.36 29.87
C ARG A 371 16.13 7.55 28.57
N ASP A 372 17.19 6.78 28.34
CA ASP A 372 17.33 5.96 27.12
C ASP A 372 16.24 4.88 27.05
N GLU A 373 15.94 4.23 28.18
CA GLU A 373 14.82 3.27 28.30
C GLU A 373 13.48 3.92 27.93
N LYS A 374 13.18 5.11 28.48
CA LYS A 374 11.90 5.79 28.25
C LYS A 374 11.75 6.31 26.83
N LEU A 375 12.84 6.84 26.26
CA LEU A 375 12.86 7.31 24.87
C LEU A 375 12.61 6.15 23.92
N PHE A 376 13.32 5.05 24.12
CA PHE A 376 13.15 3.88 23.27
C PHE A 376 11.76 3.25 23.44
N GLU A 377 11.22 3.17 24.65
CA GLU A 377 9.86 2.67 24.88
C GLU A 377 8.81 3.45 24.07
N THR A 378 8.93 4.78 24.05
CA THR A 378 7.99 5.63 23.31
C THR A 378 8.23 5.51 21.79
N PHE A 379 9.48 5.42 21.35
CA PHE A 379 9.83 5.19 19.94
C PHE A 379 9.36 3.81 19.44
N SER A 380 9.46 2.80 20.30
CA SER A 380 9.08 1.42 20.04
C SER A 380 7.61 1.30 19.66
N MET A 381 6.72 2.14 20.19
CA MET A 381 5.30 2.10 19.82
C MET A 381 5.09 2.44 18.33
N PHE A 382 5.80 3.46 17.84
CA PHE A 382 5.76 3.86 16.43
C PHE A 382 6.44 2.82 15.54
N ALA A 383 7.61 2.32 15.94
CA ALA A 383 8.32 1.26 15.23
C ALA A 383 7.46 -0.01 15.10
N ALA A 384 6.77 -0.42 16.16
CA ALA A 384 5.88 -1.58 16.14
C ALA A 384 4.71 -1.40 15.17
N ALA A 385 4.08 -0.21 15.19
CA ALA A 385 2.99 0.11 14.28
C ALA A 385 3.43 0.09 12.80
N SER A 386 4.59 0.71 12.49
CA SER A 386 5.12 0.71 11.13
C SER A 386 5.51 -0.68 10.65
N LEU A 387 6.17 -1.50 11.48
CA LEU A 387 6.53 -2.88 11.12
C LEU A 387 5.30 -3.74 10.85
N ARG A 388 4.26 -3.63 11.70
CA ARG A 388 2.99 -4.34 11.49
C ARG A 388 2.30 -3.88 10.20
N ASN A 389 2.24 -2.57 9.96
CA ASN A 389 1.64 -2.02 8.75
C ASN A 389 2.38 -2.49 7.49
N CYS A 390 3.71 -2.54 7.54
CA CYS A 390 4.54 -3.05 6.45
C CYS A 390 4.18 -4.51 6.12
N ARG A 391 4.19 -5.39 7.11
CA ARG A 391 3.88 -6.83 6.95
C ARG A 391 2.44 -7.11 6.51
N ILE A 392 1.48 -6.33 7.02
CA ILE A 392 0.09 -6.37 6.53
C ILE A 392 0.01 -5.92 5.08
N ASN A 393 0.68 -4.83 4.72
CA ASN A 393 0.68 -4.30 3.36
C ASN A 393 1.33 -5.28 2.37
N GLU A 394 2.42 -5.95 2.74
CA GLU A 394 3.03 -7.01 1.92
C GLU A 394 2.07 -8.17 1.66
N THR A 395 1.39 -8.63 2.72
CA THR A 395 0.37 -9.69 2.60
C THR A 395 -0.79 -9.25 1.71
N LEU A 396 -1.27 -8.02 1.88
CA LEU A 396 -2.34 -7.43 1.05
C LEU A 396 -1.91 -7.28 -0.42
N MET A 397 -0.66 -6.86 -0.67
CA MET A 397 -0.12 -6.73 -2.02
C MET A 397 0.01 -8.11 -2.69
N ALA A 398 0.41 -9.14 -1.96
CA ALA A 398 0.43 -10.51 -2.46
C ALA A 398 -0.97 -11.01 -2.84
N GLU A 399 -1.97 -10.82 -1.97
CA GLU A 399 -3.38 -11.16 -2.26
C GLU A 399 -3.96 -10.36 -3.43
N LYS A 400 -3.63 -9.07 -3.52
CA LYS A 400 -4.03 -8.23 -4.65
C LYS A 400 -3.45 -8.74 -5.96
N ARG A 401 -2.15 -9.07 -6.01
CA ARG A 401 -1.52 -9.65 -7.22
C ARG A 401 -2.22 -10.94 -7.68
N LYS A 402 -2.62 -11.81 -6.75
CA LYS A 402 -3.40 -13.01 -7.07
C LYS A 402 -4.77 -12.65 -7.65
N SER A 403 -5.46 -11.71 -7.02
CA SER A 403 -6.79 -11.26 -7.47
C SER A 403 -6.75 -10.61 -8.85
N ASP A 404 -5.75 -9.76 -9.10
CA ASP A 404 -5.52 -9.11 -10.41
C ASP A 404 -5.23 -10.17 -11.48
N ALA A 405 -4.43 -11.19 -11.17
CA ALA A 405 -4.17 -12.30 -12.10
C ALA A 405 -5.44 -13.10 -12.44
N ILE A 406 -6.33 -13.33 -11.47
CA ILE A 406 -7.63 -13.97 -11.72
C ILE A 406 -8.49 -13.08 -12.63
N LEU A 407 -8.56 -11.78 -12.37
CA LEU A 407 -9.34 -10.82 -13.15
C LEU A 407 -8.82 -10.70 -14.59
N ASP A 408 -7.51 -10.69 -14.79
CA ASP A 408 -6.88 -10.70 -16.11
C ASP A 408 -7.33 -11.92 -16.93
N VAL A 409 -7.38 -13.10 -16.31
CA VAL A 409 -7.85 -14.30 -17.02
C VAL A 409 -9.36 -14.22 -17.28
N VAL A 410 -10.16 -13.77 -16.32
CA VAL A 410 -11.62 -13.59 -16.53
C VAL A 410 -11.91 -12.62 -17.68
N THR A 411 -11.19 -11.50 -17.76
CA THR A 411 -11.34 -10.53 -18.86
C THR A 411 -10.86 -11.11 -20.20
N LEU A 412 -9.76 -11.85 -20.23
CA LEU A 412 -9.31 -12.58 -21.43
C LEU A 412 -10.36 -13.61 -21.90
N LEU A 413 -10.93 -14.38 -20.98
CA LEU A 413 -11.98 -15.35 -21.29
C LEU A 413 -13.26 -14.67 -21.79
N SER A 414 -13.60 -13.49 -21.26
CA SER A 414 -14.79 -12.74 -21.70
C SER A 414 -14.63 -12.10 -23.08
N ASN A 415 -13.41 -11.71 -23.45
CA ASN A 415 -13.09 -11.08 -24.73
C ASN A 415 -12.76 -12.08 -25.84
N THR A 416 -12.52 -13.35 -25.49
CA THR A 416 -12.31 -14.42 -26.48
C THR A 416 -13.63 -14.73 -27.18
N ASP A 417 -13.61 -14.91 -28.50
CA ASP A 417 -14.79 -15.36 -29.24
C ASP A 417 -15.29 -16.66 -28.59
N ILE A 418 -16.54 -16.64 -28.13
CA ILE A 418 -17.15 -17.77 -27.43
C ILE A 418 -17.23 -19.02 -28.30
N ARG A 419 -17.02 -18.90 -29.62
CA ARG A 419 -16.93 -20.01 -30.58
C ARG A 419 -15.55 -20.69 -30.61
N ASP A 420 -14.49 -20.04 -30.12
CA ASP A 420 -13.14 -20.59 -30.08
C ASP A 420 -12.88 -21.35 -28.76
N VAL A 421 -13.47 -22.55 -28.63
CA VAL A 421 -13.24 -23.46 -27.47
C VAL A 421 -11.74 -23.65 -27.22
N ASP A 422 -10.99 -23.79 -28.30
CA ASP A 422 -9.55 -24.05 -28.29
C ASP A 422 -8.77 -22.82 -27.79
N GLY A 423 -9.24 -21.61 -28.12
CA GLY A 423 -8.78 -20.35 -27.54
C GLY A 423 -9.07 -20.24 -26.06
N ILE A 424 -10.29 -20.54 -25.65
CA ILE A 424 -10.69 -20.51 -24.23
C ILE A 424 -9.80 -21.48 -23.42
N VAL A 425 -9.62 -22.72 -23.88
CA VAL A 425 -8.77 -23.72 -23.22
C VAL A 425 -7.33 -23.23 -23.09
N ARG A 426 -6.75 -22.62 -24.14
CA ARG A 426 -5.39 -22.04 -24.08
C ARG A 426 -5.27 -20.93 -23.03
N HIS A 427 -6.24 -20.03 -22.96
CA HIS A 427 -6.24 -18.94 -21.96
C HIS A 427 -6.42 -19.48 -20.54
N VAL A 428 -7.27 -20.49 -20.33
CA VAL A 428 -7.43 -21.18 -19.03
C VAL A 428 -6.11 -21.83 -18.61
N LEU A 429 -5.45 -22.56 -19.51
CA LEU A 429 -4.18 -23.24 -19.23
C LEU A 429 -3.04 -22.27 -18.91
N HIS A 430 -2.92 -21.19 -19.67
CA HIS A 430 -1.93 -20.15 -19.44
C HIS A 430 -2.20 -19.40 -18.13
N GLY A 431 -3.46 -19.06 -17.86
CA GLY A 431 -3.90 -18.42 -16.63
C GLY A 431 -3.60 -19.26 -15.41
N ALA A 432 -3.96 -20.55 -15.42
CA ALA A 432 -3.69 -21.49 -14.34
C ALA A 432 -2.19 -21.66 -14.08
N LYS A 433 -1.40 -21.80 -15.15
CA LYS A 433 0.06 -21.92 -15.07
C LYS A 433 0.70 -20.70 -14.39
N LYS A 434 0.30 -19.50 -14.81
CA LYS A 434 0.81 -18.23 -14.26
C LYS A 434 0.35 -18.00 -12.82
N LEU A 435 -0.91 -18.32 -12.50
CA LEU A 435 -1.51 -18.10 -11.18
C LEU A 435 -0.84 -18.94 -10.09
N LEU A 436 -0.52 -20.20 -10.39
CA LEU A 436 0.08 -21.13 -9.42
C LEU A 436 1.58 -21.35 -9.61
N ASN A 437 2.22 -20.59 -10.50
CA ASN A 437 3.63 -20.71 -10.88
C ASN A 437 4.04 -22.16 -11.19
N ALA A 438 3.23 -22.84 -12.00
CA ALA A 438 3.51 -24.22 -12.42
C ALA A 438 4.43 -24.24 -13.66
N ASP A 439 5.22 -25.29 -13.81
CA ASP A 439 6.06 -25.49 -14.99
C ASP A 439 5.21 -25.85 -16.23
N ARG A 440 4.25 -26.77 -16.06
CA ARG A 440 3.34 -27.20 -17.14
C ARG A 440 1.90 -27.27 -16.67
N SER A 441 0.98 -27.04 -17.60
CA SER A 441 -0.46 -27.22 -17.39
C SER A 441 -1.04 -28.06 -18.54
N SER A 442 -2.06 -28.86 -18.22
CA SER A 442 -2.82 -29.65 -19.18
C SER A 442 -4.28 -29.71 -18.77
N LEU A 443 -5.18 -29.75 -19.76
CA LEU A 443 -6.63 -29.77 -19.55
C LEU A 443 -7.22 -30.90 -20.39
N PHE A 444 -8.10 -31.66 -19.77
CA PHE A 444 -8.83 -32.77 -20.35
C PHE A 444 -10.32 -32.48 -20.28
N LEU A 445 -10.99 -32.36 -21.44
CA LEU A 445 -12.43 -32.18 -21.53
C LEU A 445 -13.13 -33.53 -21.36
N LEU A 446 -14.28 -33.55 -20.69
CA LEU A 446 -15.06 -34.78 -20.51
C LEU A 446 -16.09 -34.95 -21.64
N ASP A 447 -15.93 -36.01 -22.42
CA ASP A 447 -16.93 -36.50 -23.38
C ASP A 447 -17.97 -37.33 -22.64
N LYS A 448 -19.15 -36.73 -22.38
CA LYS A 448 -20.22 -37.37 -21.61
C LYS A 448 -20.82 -38.59 -22.30
N GLU A 449 -20.83 -38.64 -23.63
CA GLU A 449 -21.46 -39.75 -24.36
C GLU A 449 -20.61 -41.02 -24.25
N ARG A 450 -19.29 -40.86 -24.27
CA ARG A 450 -18.32 -41.98 -24.20
C ARG A 450 -17.77 -42.22 -22.80
N ASN A 451 -18.01 -41.29 -21.87
CA ASN A 451 -17.40 -41.27 -20.53
C ASN A 451 -15.86 -41.32 -20.59
N GLU A 452 -15.29 -40.55 -21.52
CA GLU A 452 -13.85 -40.46 -21.79
C GLU A 452 -13.36 -39.03 -21.61
N LEU A 453 -12.15 -38.88 -21.06
CA LEU A 453 -11.41 -37.63 -21.04
C LEU A 453 -10.59 -37.52 -22.32
N TYR A 454 -10.62 -36.35 -22.95
CA TYR A 454 -9.79 -36.06 -24.13
C TYR A 454 -9.10 -34.70 -24.01
N SER A 455 -7.85 -34.62 -24.48
CA SER A 455 -7.09 -33.37 -24.55
C SER A 455 -6.96 -32.90 -25.99
N ARG A 456 -7.34 -31.66 -26.28
CA ARG A 456 -7.12 -31.02 -27.60
C ARG A 456 -5.77 -30.32 -27.71
N MET A 457 -5.20 -29.87 -26.60
CA MET A 457 -3.91 -29.18 -26.56
C MET A 457 -3.18 -29.48 -25.25
N ALA A 458 -2.09 -30.25 -25.33
CA ALA A 458 -1.12 -30.38 -24.25
C ALA A 458 0.13 -29.58 -24.63
N ASP A 459 0.61 -28.73 -23.72
CA ASP A 459 1.77 -27.82 -23.91
C ASP A 459 3.12 -28.54 -24.22
N SER A 460 3.12 -29.87 -24.39
CA SER A 460 4.35 -30.66 -24.51
C SER A 460 4.30 -31.83 -25.51
N VAL A 461 3.19 -32.11 -26.20
CA VAL A 461 3.14 -33.18 -27.21
C VAL A 461 2.44 -32.71 -28.47
N ALA A 462 3.12 -32.92 -29.59
CA ALA A 462 2.69 -32.55 -30.94
C ALA A 462 1.25 -33.00 -31.26
N GLY A 463 0.29 -32.07 -31.13
CA GLY A 463 -0.97 -32.01 -31.88
C GLY A 463 -1.92 -33.21 -31.87
N ASN A 464 -1.63 -34.29 -31.14
CA ASN A 464 -2.44 -35.51 -31.13
C ASN A 464 -3.39 -35.51 -29.94
N GLU A 465 -4.67 -35.79 -30.21
CA GLU A 465 -5.71 -35.94 -29.20
C GLU A 465 -5.38 -37.12 -28.28
N ILE A 466 -5.11 -36.83 -27.00
CA ILE A 466 -4.91 -37.85 -25.97
C ILE A 466 -6.28 -38.17 -25.39
N ARG A 467 -6.74 -39.43 -25.50
CA ARG A 467 -8.06 -39.86 -25.04
C ARG A 467 -7.96 -41.09 -24.14
N PHE A 468 -8.61 -41.07 -22.98
CA PHE A 468 -8.62 -42.17 -22.02
C PHE A 468 -9.92 -42.20 -21.18
N PRO A 469 -10.34 -43.35 -20.64
CA PRO A 469 -11.56 -43.47 -19.83
C PRO A 469 -11.54 -42.65 -18.54
N SER A 470 -12.71 -42.15 -18.13
CA SER A 470 -12.91 -41.62 -16.78
C SER A 470 -12.66 -42.72 -15.73
N GLY A 471 -11.90 -42.42 -14.68
CA GLY A 471 -11.41 -43.38 -13.68
C GLY A 471 -10.01 -43.95 -13.92
N GLN A 472 -9.39 -43.71 -15.09
CA GLN A 472 -8.02 -44.15 -15.38
C GLN A 472 -6.98 -43.06 -15.09
N GLY A 473 -5.95 -43.39 -14.30
CA GLY A 473 -4.88 -42.45 -13.94
C GLY A 473 -5.34 -41.37 -12.94
N ILE A 474 -4.47 -40.38 -12.69
CA ILE A 474 -4.75 -39.28 -11.75
C ILE A 474 -5.93 -38.43 -12.25
N ALA A 475 -5.85 -37.91 -13.48
CA ALA A 475 -6.91 -37.10 -14.06
C ALA A 475 -8.27 -37.82 -14.17
N GLY A 476 -8.27 -39.12 -14.51
CA GLY A 476 -9.48 -39.92 -14.53
C GLY A 476 -10.09 -40.14 -13.14
N THR A 477 -9.26 -40.32 -12.11
CA THR A 477 -9.75 -40.46 -10.72
C THR A 477 -10.39 -39.17 -10.22
N VAL A 478 -9.78 -38.02 -10.52
CA VAL A 478 -10.32 -36.70 -10.18
C VAL A 478 -11.63 -36.43 -10.93
N ALA A 479 -11.73 -36.81 -12.21
CA ALA A 479 -13.00 -36.72 -12.96
C ALA A 479 -14.12 -37.56 -12.35
N ALA A 480 -13.81 -38.78 -11.91
CA ALA A 480 -14.80 -39.69 -11.32
C ALA A 480 -15.24 -39.27 -9.91
N SER A 481 -14.30 -38.79 -9.08
CA SER A 481 -14.55 -38.42 -7.68
C SER A 481 -15.11 -37.00 -7.52
N LYS A 482 -14.86 -36.11 -8.49
CA LYS A 482 -15.11 -34.66 -8.40
C LYS A 482 -14.33 -33.94 -7.30
N VAL A 483 -13.29 -34.58 -6.76
CA VAL A 483 -12.43 -34.02 -5.70
C VAL A 483 -11.02 -33.89 -6.24
N GLY A 484 -10.43 -32.70 -6.09
CA GLY A 484 -9.05 -32.45 -6.49
C GLY A 484 -8.04 -33.14 -5.58
N GLU A 485 -6.91 -33.52 -6.16
CA GLU A 485 -5.82 -34.23 -5.49
C GLU A 485 -4.48 -33.51 -5.68
N ASN A 486 -3.74 -33.35 -4.59
CA ASN A 486 -2.38 -32.80 -4.57
C ASN A 486 -1.37 -33.92 -4.30
N ILE A 487 -0.61 -34.28 -5.33
CA ILE A 487 0.38 -35.35 -5.31
C ILE A 487 1.77 -34.75 -5.08
N LEU A 488 2.36 -35.06 -3.93
CA LEU A 488 3.67 -34.53 -3.52
C LEU A 488 4.84 -35.15 -4.29
N ASP A 489 4.75 -36.46 -4.59
CA ASP A 489 5.70 -37.19 -5.42
C ASP A 489 4.95 -38.08 -6.42
N ALA A 490 5.02 -37.70 -7.69
CA ALA A 490 4.35 -38.41 -8.78
C ALA A 490 4.87 -39.83 -8.99
N TYR A 491 6.19 -40.09 -8.79
CA TYR A 491 6.75 -41.42 -8.98
C TYR A 491 6.41 -42.39 -7.84
N ALA A 492 6.00 -41.86 -6.69
CA ALA A 492 5.48 -42.64 -5.59
C ALA A 492 4.00 -43.03 -5.76
N ASP A 493 3.25 -42.33 -6.63
CA ASP A 493 1.83 -42.60 -6.88
C ASP A 493 1.66 -43.72 -7.93
N PRO A 494 0.97 -44.83 -7.60
CA PRO A 494 0.79 -45.96 -8.52
C PRO A 494 -0.07 -45.65 -9.75
N ARG A 495 -0.80 -44.52 -9.76
CA ARG A 495 -1.64 -44.08 -10.88
C ARG A 495 -0.87 -43.23 -11.89
N PHE A 496 0.36 -42.83 -11.58
CA PHE A 496 1.19 -42.04 -12.48
C PHE A 496 1.81 -42.90 -13.58
N ASN A 497 1.82 -42.40 -14.81
CA ASN A 497 2.39 -43.07 -15.97
C ASN A 497 3.71 -42.41 -16.38
N ASP A 498 4.83 -43.05 -16.03
CA ASP A 498 6.19 -42.53 -16.25
C ASP A 498 6.68 -42.66 -17.71
N SER A 499 5.96 -43.39 -18.57
CA SER A 499 6.35 -43.59 -19.98
C SER A 499 6.42 -42.28 -20.76
N VAL A 500 5.55 -41.31 -20.42
CA VAL A 500 5.51 -39.98 -21.05
C VAL A 500 6.74 -39.16 -20.64
N ASP A 501 7.08 -39.15 -19.35
CA ASP A 501 8.27 -38.51 -18.80
C ASP A 501 9.55 -39.02 -19.45
N ARG A 502 9.69 -40.36 -19.55
CA ARG A 502 10.86 -41.01 -20.17
C ARG A 502 11.04 -40.63 -21.64
N THR A 503 9.94 -40.49 -22.37
CA THR A 503 9.96 -40.14 -23.80
C THR A 503 10.33 -38.67 -24.02
N LEU A 504 9.88 -37.79 -23.12
CA LEU A 504 10.11 -36.35 -23.21
C LEU A 504 11.40 -35.88 -22.52
N GLY A 505 12.12 -36.78 -21.84
CA GLY A 505 13.28 -36.42 -21.03
C GLY A 505 12.94 -35.47 -19.88
N TYR A 506 11.69 -35.52 -19.41
CA TYR A 506 11.15 -34.62 -18.39
C TYR A 506 10.90 -35.39 -17.10
N ARG A 507 11.03 -34.74 -15.95
CA ARG A 507 10.76 -35.36 -14.63
C ARG A 507 9.64 -34.61 -13.91
N THR A 508 8.51 -35.28 -13.81
CA THR A 508 7.37 -34.84 -13.00
C THR A 508 7.60 -35.21 -11.54
N GLN A 509 7.65 -34.21 -10.65
CA GLN A 509 7.84 -34.39 -9.21
C GLN A 509 6.52 -34.17 -8.47
N SER A 510 5.91 -33.00 -8.60
CA SER A 510 4.63 -32.69 -7.96
C SER A 510 3.52 -32.50 -8.98
N ILE A 511 2.31 -32.94 -8.66
CA ILE A 511 1.13 -32.78 -9.52
C ILE A 511 -0.02 -32.21 -8.68
N LEU A 512 -0.63 -31.13 -9.15
CA LEU A 512 -1.93 -30.68 -8.66
C LEU A 512 -2.99 -30.96 -9.74
N CYS A 513 -3.96 -31.80 -9.41
CA CYS A 513 -5.03 -32.17 -10.33
C CYS A 513 -6.39 -31.78 -9.76
N GLU A 514 -7.11 -30.90 -10.45
CA GLU A 514 -8.35 -30.29 -9.98
C GLU A 514 -9.46 -30.39 -11.04
N PRO A 515 -10.70 -30.74 -10.66
CA PRO A 515 -11.81 -30.80 -11.59
C PRO A 515 -12.41 -29.41 -11.82
N ILE A 516 -12.89 -29.15 -13.04
CA ILE A 516 -13.75 -28.02 -13.38
C ILE A 516 -15.20 -28.52 -13.33
N VAL A 517 -15.94 -28.07 -12.32
CA VAL A 517 -17.32 -28.48 -12.05
C VAL A 517 -18.26 -27.30 -12.20
N LEU A 518 -19.35 -27.48 -12.95
CA LEU A 518 -20.45 -26.52 -13.07
C LEU A 518 -21.77 -27.26 -12.88
N ASP A 519 -22.69 -26.71 -12.08
CA ASP A 519 -23.99 -27.34 -11.78
C ASP A 519 -23.89 -28.81 -11.32
N ASN A 520 -22.86 -29.11 -10.51
CA ASN A 520 -22.53 -30.45 -10.02
C ASN A 520 -22.10 -31.44 -11.12
N GLU A 521 -21.81 -30.98 -12.33
CA GLU A 521 -21.33 -31.76 -13.46
C GLU A 521 -19.85 -31.45 -13.75
N VAL A 522 -19.04 -32.49 -13.97
CA VAL A 522 -17.63 -32.31 -14.37
C VAL A 522 -17.60 -31.98 -15.85
N LEU A 523 -17.02 -30.83 -16.18
CA LEU A 523 -16.83 -30.40 -17.57
C LEU A 523 -15.43 -30.76 -18.07
N ALA A 524 -14.44 -30.60 -17.19
CA ALA A 524 -13.04 -30.83 -17.51
C ALA A 524 -12.22 -31.17 -16.26
N VAL A 525 -11.00 -31.65 -16.45
CA VAL A 525 -9.99 -31.81 -15.40
C VAL A 525 -8.72 -31.08 -15.82
N VAL A 526 -8.17 -30.28 -14.91
CA VAL A 526 -6.90 -29.59 -15.10
C VAL A 526 -5.82 -30.26 -14.27
N GLN A 527 -4.66 -30.43 -14.87
CA GLN A 527 -3.48 -30.99 -14.23
C GLN A 527 -2.30 -30.02 -14.39
N LEU A 528 -1.82 -29.52 -13.26
CA LEU A 528 -0.65 -28.66 -13.12
C LEU A 528 0.52 -29.49 -12.61
N VAL A 529 1.68 -29.30 -13.22
CA VAL A 529 2.88 -30.10 -12.96
C VAL A 529 4.02 -29.20 -12.52
N ASN A 530 4.70 -29.61 -11.43
CA ASN A 530 5.85 -28.98 -10.80
C ASN A 530 5.60 -27.51 -10.42
N LYS A 531 5.40 -27.23 -9.13
CA LYS A 531 5.39 -25.84 -8.65
C LYS A 531 6.81 -25.30 -8.67
N LEU A 532 7.01 -24.09 -9.16
CA LEU A 532 8.32 -23.44 -9.22
C LEU A 532 8.43 -22.38 -8.11
N ASP A 533 9.62 -22.25 -7.53
CA ASP A 533 10.00 -21.08 -6.72
C ASP A 533 10.53 -19.93 -7.61
N GLU A 534 10.90 -18.80 -7.01
CA GLU A 534 11.46 -17.65 -7.72
C GLU A 534 12.83 -17.94 -8.38
N ASN A 535 13.54 -18.97 -7.92
CA ASN A 535 14.83 -19.42 -8.43
C ASN A 535 14.71 -20.56 -9.47
N GLY A 536 13.48 -21.02 -9.78
CA GLY A 536 13.20 -22.13 -10.67
C GLY A 536 13.36 -23.53 -10.07
N SER A 537 13.52 -23.65 -8.75
CA SER A 537 13.53 -24.94 -8.04
C SER A 537 12.12 -25.49 -7.89
N VAL A 538 11.98 -26.81 -7.93
CA VAL A 538 10.68 -27.48 -7.83
C VAL A 538 10.25 -27.60 -6.37
N LEU A 539 9.05 -27.12 -6.07
CA LEU A 539 8.35 -27.20 -4.80
C LEU A 539 7.08 -28.07 -4.93
N SER A 540 6.49 -28.44 -3.80
CA SER A 540 5.16 -29.04 -3.76
C SER A 540 4.06 -27.97 -3.73
N PHE A 541 2.90 -28.27 -4.31
CA PHE A 541 1.71 -27.44 -4.16
C PHE A 541 1.19 -27.47 -2.72
N THR A 542 0.55 -26.39 -2.31
CA THR A 542 -0.01 -26.18 -0.97
C THR A 542 -1.54 -26.23 -1.00
N THR A 543 -2.17 -26.35 0.16
CA THR A 543 -3.64 -26.26 0.28
C THR A 543 -4.17 -24.91 -0.18
N VAL A 544 -3.40 -23.83 0.03
CA VAL A 544 -3.73 -22.48 -0.45
C VAL A 544 -3.76 -22.42 -1.98
N ASP A 545 -2.86 -23.14 -2.66
CA ASP A 545 -2.86 -23.23 -4.12
C ASP A 545 -4.12 -23.94 -4.63
N GLN A 546 -4.55 -25.02 -3.96
CA GLN A 546 -5.80 -25.73 -4.29
C GLN A 546 -7.00 -24.80 -4.16
N ASP A 547 -7.11 -24.07 -3.05
CA ASP A 547 -8.25 -23.18 -2.83
C ASP A 547 -8.25 -21.99 -3.80
N THR A 548 -7.07 -21.46 -4.14
CA THR A 548 -6.91 -20.43 -5.18
C THR A 548 -7.37 -20.96 -6.54
N PHE A 549 -7.02 -22.20 -6.89
CA PHE A 549 -7.44 -22.82 -8.15
C PHE A 549 -8.95 -23.09 -8.18
N LYS A 550 -9.58 -23.50 -7.07
CA LYS A 550 -11.04 -23.72 -7.02
C LYS A 550 -11.81 -22.47 -7.42
N VAL A 551 -11.40 -21.29 -6.94
CA VAL A 551 -12.01 -20.01 -7.34
C VAL A 551 -11.87 -19.78 -8.84
N PHE A 552 -10.67 -20.03 -9.38
CA PHE A 552 -10.39 -19.95 -10.81
C PHE A 552 -11.22 -20.93 -11.65
N SER A 553 -11.40 -22.17 -11.17
CA SER A 553 -12.11 -23.25 -11.86
C SER A 553 -13.58 -22.91 -12.15
N LEU A 554 -14.22 -22.12 -11.29
CA LEU A 554 -15.61 -21.69 -11.46
C LEU A 554 -15.77 -20.85 -12.72
N PHE A 555 -14.88 -19.87 -12.93
CA PHE A 555 -14.93 -19.00 -14.11
C PHE A 555 -14.60 -19.77 -15.39
N ALA A 556 -13.59 -20.64 -15.34
CA ALA A 556 -13.25 -21.52 -16.46
C ALA A 556 -14.44 -22.43 -16.85
N GLY A 557 -15.14 -22.99 -15.86
CA GLY A 557 -16.33 -23.82 -16.08
C GLY A 557 -17.46 -23.09 -16.80
N ILE A 558 -17.75 -21.85 -16.40
CA ILE A 558 -18.77 -21.01 -17.07
C ILE A 558 -18.39 -20.76 -18.53
N SER A 559 -17.16 -20.36 -18.81
CA SER A 559 -16.69 -20.07 -20.17
C SER A 559 -16.71 -21.31 -21.07
N ILE A 560 -16.25 -22.45 -20.56
CA ILE A 560 -16.24 -23.72 -21.30
C ILE A 560 -17.68 -24.17 -21.60
N ASN A 561 -18.58 -24.11 -20.61
CA ASN A 561 -19.98 -24.51 -20.80
C ASN A 561 -20.70 -23.62 -21.82
N ASN A 562 -20.54 -22.31 -21.73
CA ASN A 562 -21.17 -21.37 -22.67
C ASN A 562 -20.67 -21.60 -24.10
N SER A 563 -19.39 -21.88 -24.27
CA SER A 563 -18.80 -22.19 -25.58
C SER A 563 -19.39 -23.48 -26.17
N HIS A 564 -19.49 -24.55 -25.37
CA HIS A 564 -20.11 -25.81 -25.79
C HIS A 564 -21.59 -25.65 -26.18
N LEU A 565 -22.37 -24.89 -25.39
CA LEU A 565 -23.79 -24.64 -25.68
C LEU A 565 -23.97 -23.88 -27.00
N LEU A 566 -23.10 -22.91 -27.28
CA LEU A 566 -23.16 -22.12 -28.50
C LEU A 566 -22.74 -22.92 -29.72
N GLU A 567 -21.69 -23.76 -29.61
CA GLU A 567 -21.29 -24.69 -30.66
C GLU A 567 -22.43 -25.66 -31.01
N PHE A 568 -23.09 -26.22 -30.00
CA PHE A 568 -24.24 -27.11 -30.17
C PHE A 568 -25.40 -26.39 -30.87
N ALA A 569 -25.75 -25.17 -30.43
CA ALA A 569 -26.82 -24.38 -31.03
C ALA A 569 -26.52 -24.03 -32.50
N VAL A 570 -25.26 -23.71 -32.84
CA VAL A 570 -24.83 -23.43 -34.21
C VAL A 570 -24.96 -24.68 -35.08
N LYS A 571 -24.47 -25.84 -34.62
CA LYS A 571 -24.59 -27.12 -35.36
C LYS A 571 -26.06 -27.50 -35.60
N ALA A 572 -26.88 -27.43 -34.55
CA ALA A 572 -28.32 -27.69 -34.66
C ALA A 572 -29.01 -26.72 -35.63
N GLY A 573 -28.62 -25.44 -35.63
CA GLY A 573 -29.12 -24.45 -36.57
C GLY A 573 -28.74 -24.75 -38.02
N GLN A 574 -27.49 -25.15 -38.27
CA GLN A 574 -27.02 -25.57 -39.60
C GLN A 574 -27.79 -26.81 -40.10
N GLU A 575 -28.00 -27.81 -39.24
CA GLU A 575 -28.79 -29.00 -39.57
C GLU A 575 -30.25 -28.65 -39.89
N ALA A 576 -30.87 -27.77 -39.09
CA ALA A 576 -32.23 -27.30 -39.33
C ALA A 576 -32.36 -26.54 -40.66
N MET A 577 -31.37 -25.71 -41.01
CA MET A 577 -31.30 -25.04 -42.32
C MET A 577 -31.16 -26.04 -43.46
N ALA A 578 -30.27 -27.03 -43.33
CA ALA A 578 -30.08 -28.09 -44.32
C ALA A 578 -31.36 -28.91 -44.54
N LEU A 579 -32.09 -29.22 -43.47
CA LEU A 579 -33.38 -29.90 -43.53
C LEU A 579 -34.47 -29.04 -44.19
N ASN A 580 -34.49 -27.72 -43.94
CA ASN A 580 -35.41 -26.81 -44.62
C ASN A 580 -35.14 -26.70 -46.12
N LEU A 581 -33.86 -26.66 -46.52
CA LEU A 581 -33.44 -26.74 -47.93
C LEU A 581 -33.92 -28.06 -48.56
N GLN A 582 -33.77 -29.20 -47.89
CA GLN A 582 -34.30 -30.47 -48.38
C GLN A 582 -35.84 -30.48 -48.49
N ARG A 583 -36.57 -29.94 -47.51
CA ARG A 583 -38.04 -29.83 -47.54
C ARG A 583 -38.52 -28.98 -48.72
N SER A 584 -37.87 -27.85 -48.99
CA SER A 584 -38.22 -27.00 -50.16
C SER A 584 -38.07 -27.74 -51.49
N ASN A 585 -37.09 -28.65 -51.60
CA ASN A 585 -36.89 -29.49 -52.78
C ASN A 585 -37.94 -30.62 -52.92
N VAL A 586 -38.59 -31.03 -51.82
CA VAL A 586 -39.66 -32.05 -51.85
C VAL A 586 -41.00 -31.44 -52.24
N THR A 587 -41.26 -30.18 -51.87
CA THR A 587 -42.51 -29.47 -52.23
C THR A 587 -42.56 -29.05 -53.71
N MET A 588 -41.39 -28.93 -54.37
CA MET A 588 -41.27 -28.72 -55.81
C MET A 588 -41.14 -30.09 -56.49
N GLY A 589 -42.24 -30.58 -57.07
CA GLY A 589 -42.45 -31.99 -57.41
C GLY A 589 -41.34 -32.75 -58.15
N ASN A 590 -41.25 -34.05 -57.80
CA ASN A 590 -40.63 -35.18 -58.49
C ASN A 590 -39.98 -34.88 -59.86
N GLN A 591 -38.67 -34.61 -59.85
CA GLN A 591 -37.79 -35.06 -60.94
C GLN A 591 -36.58 -35.79 -60.35
N LYS A 592 -36.29 -36.95 -60.94
CA LYS A 592 -35.41 -38.00 -60.44
C LYS A 592 -34.05 -37.48 -59.97
N ALA A 593 -33.70 -37.87 -58.74
CA ALA A 593 -32.39 -37.64 -58.13
C ALA A 593 -31.29 -38.40 -58.88
N GLY A 594 -30.55 -37.68 -59.72
CA GLY A 594 -29.20 -38.04 -60.16
C GLY A 594 -28.17 -37.23 -59.37
N LYS A 595 -27.24 -37.92 -58.72
CA LYS A 595 -26.09 -37.36 -57.98
C LYS A 595 -25.30 -36.35 -58.82
N THR A 596 -25.51 -35.06 -58.53
CA THR A 596 -24.56 -33.92 -58.50
C THR A 596 -25.42 -32.65 -58.60
N THR A 597 -25.55 -31.91 -57.51
CA THR A 597 -26.24 -30.61 -57.44
C THR A 597 -25.46 -29.56 -58.24
N LYS A 598 -25.62 -29.54 -59.57
CA LYS A 598 -25.48 -28.30 -60.33
C LYS A 598 -26.75 -27.49 -60.07
N LEU A 599 -26.59 -26.24 -59.61
CA LEU A 599 -27.69 -25.27 -59.59
C LEU A 599 -28.39 -25.34 -60.96
N ALA A 600 -29.72 -25.50 -60.97
CA ALA A 600 -30.50 -25.48 -62.19
C ALA A 600 -30.31 -24.10 -62.87
N GLY A 601 -29.39 -24.05 -63.83
CA GLY A 601 -29.09 -22.85 -64.62
C GLY A 601 -30.37 -22.34 -65.26
N ILE A 602 -30.51 -21.03 -65.33
CA ILE A 602 -31.59 -20.38 -66.10
C ILE A 602 -31.45 -20.85 -67.54
N SER A 603 -32.57 -21.26 -68.13
CA SER A 603 -32.58 -21.74 -69.50
C SER A 603 -32.38 -20.58 -70.48
N LYS A 604 -31.79 -20.86 -71.64
CA LYS A 604 -31.63 -19.83 -72.69
C LYS A 604 -32.99 -19.28 -73.13
N GLU A 605 -34.01 -20.14 -73.14
CA GLU A 605 -35.40 -19.77 -73.43
C GLU A 605 -35.95 -18.73 -72.45
N GLU A 606 -35.71 -18.87 -71.14
CA GLU A 606 -36.13 -17.89 -70.12
C GLU A 606 -35.41 -16.54 -70.27
N CYS A 607 -34.16 -16.54 -70.72
CA CYS A 607 -33.46 -15.29 -71.04
C CYS A 607 -34.04 -14.63 -72.28
N ASP A 608 -34.29 -15.42 -73.33
CA ASP A 608 -34.82 -14.95 -74.61
C ASP A 608 -36.23 -14.38 -74.45
N THR A 609 -37.08 -14.96 -73.57
CA THR A 609 -38.42 -14.43 -73.29
C THR A 609 -38.36 -13.04 -72.66
N VAL A 610 -37.50 -12.82 -71.67
CA VAL A 610 -37.33 -11.50 -71.02
C VAL A 610 -36.76 -10.47 -72.00
N LEU A 611 -35.80 -10.86 -72.84
CA LEU A 611 -35.20 -9.98 -73.85
C LEU A 611 -36.17 -9.63 -74.99
N ALA A 612 -37.14 -10.49 -75.28
CA ALA A 612 -38.16 -10.26 -76.30
C ALA A 612 -39.29 -9.31 -75.85
N ILE A 613 -39.34 -8.93 -74.56
CA ILE A 613 -40.32 -7.98 -74.05
C ILE A 613 -39.99 -6.59 -74.57
N ASP A 614 -40.84 -6.10 -75.47
CA ASP A 614 -40.80 -4.73 -75.97
C ASP A 614 -41.90 -3.89 -75.30
N PHE A 615 -41.49 -2.80 -74.66
CA PHE A 615 -42.39 -1.85 -74.01
C PHE A 615 -42.88 -0.75 -74.97
N GLN A 616 -42.44 -0.75 -76.23
CA GLN A 616 -42.87 0.18 -77.30
C GLN A 616 -42.77 1.66 -76.93
N GLY A 617 -41.88 2.03 -76.00
CA GLY A 617 -41.74 3.39 -75.48
C GLY A 617 -42.95 3.88 -74.67
N ALA A 618 -43.85 2.99 -74.26
CA ALA A 618 -45.07 3.34 -73.52
C ALA A 618 -44.80 3.80 -72.07
N TYR A 619 -43.61 3.48 -71.53
CA TYR A 619 -43.25 3.76 -70.15
C TYR A 619 -41.90 4.49 -70.08
N ASP A 620 -41.85 5.53 -69.26
CA ASP A 620 -40.60 6.14 -68.80
C ASP A 620 -40.25 5.59 -67.42
N PHE A 621 -39.36 4.60 -67.37
CA PHE A 621 -38.92 3.97 -66.12
C PHE A 621 -38.12 4.91 -65.21
N THR A 622 -37.64 6.04 -65.73
CA THR A 622 -36.85 7.01 -64.96
C THR A 622 -37.71 8.08 -64.29
N SER A 623 -39.00 8.13 -64.63
CA SER A 623 -39.93 9.09 -64.05
C SER A 623 -40.27 8.72 -62.60
N PRO A 624 -40.32 9.70 -61.68
CA PRO A 624 -40.88 9.51 -60.34
C PRO A 624 -42.36 9.11 -60.34
N SER A 625 -43.08 9.33 -61.45
CA SER A 625 -44.49 8.95 -61.60
C SER A 625 -44.68 7.55 -62.21
N PHE A 626 -43.59 6.80 -62.43
CA PHE A 626 -43.68 5.44 -62.95
C PHE A 626 -44.37 4.52 -61.95
N ASN A 627 -45.28 3.67 -62.44
CA ASN A 627 -46.01 2.71 -61.64
C ASN A 627 -45.77 1.28 -62.17
N LEU A 628 -45.05 0.47 -61.39
CA LEU A 628 -44.77 -0.92 -61.76
C LEU A 628 -46.03 -1.79 -61.85
N PHE A 629 -47.13 -1.42 -61.16
CA PHE A 629 -48.39 -2.16 -61.25
C PHE A 629 -49.01 -2.11 -62.65
N ASP A 630 -48.82 -1.01 -63.38
CA ASP A 630 -49.34 -0.88 -64.76
C ASP A 630 -48.67 -1.90 -65.68
N VAL A 631 -47.35 -2.12 -65.50
CA VAL A 631 -46.59 -3.16 -66.21
C VAL A 631 -47.04 -4.56 -65.79
N ARG A 632 -47.33 -4.77 -64.51
CA ARG A 632 -47.83 -6.05 -63.99
C ARG A 632 -49.20 -6.42 -64.57
N GLU A 633 -50.08 -5.44 -64.79
CA GLU A 633 -51.44 -5.69 -65.29
C GLU A 633 -51.51 -5.78 -66.82
N SER A 634 -50.59 -5.12 -67.53
CA SER A 634 -50.63 -5.02 -68.99
C SER A 634 -49.97 -6.21 -69.73
N PHE A 635 -49.16 -7.02 -69.05
CA PHE A 635 -48.39 -8.11 -69.67
C PHE A 635 -48.82 -9.50 -69.18
N GLY A 636 -48.94 -10.46 -70.12
CA GLY A 636 -49.35 -11.84 -69.80
C GLY A 636 -48.32 -12.64 -68.97
N GLN A 637 -47.06 -12.21 -68.96
CA GLN A 637 -46.00 -12.75 -68.10
C GLN A 637 -45.42 -11.63 -67.22
N PRO A 638 -46.11 -11.29 -66.12
CA PRO A 638 -45.81 -10.05 -65.39
C PRO A 638 -44.49 -10.09 -64.61
N LEU A 639 -44.03 -11.28 -64.20
CA LEU A 639 -42.72 -11.42 -63.53
C LEU A 639 -41.55 -11.28 -64.51
N ASP A 640 -41.72 -11.72 -65.76
CA ASP A 640 -40.71 -11.55 -66.82
C ASP A 640 -40.66 -10.08 -67.26
N ALA A 641 -41.82 -9.42 -67.35
CA ALA A 641 -41.89 -7.98 -67.59
C ALA A 641 -41.18 -7.17 -66.49
N ALA A 642 -41.40 -7.50 -65.21
CA ALA A 642 -40.68 -6.85 -64.10
C ALA A 642 -39.15 -7.10 -64.17
N ALA A 643 -38.72 -8.30 -64.55
CA ALA A 643 -37.30 -8.60 -64.76
C ALA A 643 -36.70 -7.80 -65.93
N ALA A 644 -37.47 -7.59 -67.00
CA ALA A 644 -37.08 -6.74 -68.13
C ALA A 644 -36.94 -5.28 -67.71
N VAL A 645 -37.85 -4.75 -66.87
CA VAL A 645 -37.75 -3.39 -66.30
C VAL A 645 -36.46 -3.24 -65.50
N ALA A 646 -36.18 -4.17 -64.58
CA ALA A 646 -34.93 -4.14 -63.80
C ALA A 646 -33.68 -4.20 -64.70
N LEU A 647 -33.68 -5.07 -65.71
CA LEU A 647 -32.57 -5.16 -66.65
C LEU A 647 -32.36 -3.84 -67.41
N GLN A 648 -33.43 -3.20 -67.89
CA GLN A 648 -33.33 -1.94 -68.62
C GLN A 648 -32.84 -0.81 -67.71
N LEU A 649 -33.35 -0.70 -66.48
CA LEU A 649 -32.89 0.29 -65.50
C LEU A 649 -31.39 0.15 -65.22
N LEU A 650 -30.90 -1.06 -64.92
CA LEU A 650 -29.49 -1.28 -64.62
C LEU A 650 -28.59 -1.12 -65.86
N TRP A 651 -29.00 -1.66 -67.00
CA TRP A 651 -28.17 -1.64 -68.21
C TRP A 651 -28.03 -0.23 -68.80
N ASN A 652 -29.09 0.58 -68.75
CA ASN A 652 -29.09 1.94 -69.30
C ASN A 652 -28.21 2.91 -68.52
N THR A 653 -27.77 2.57 -67.30
CA THR A 653 -26.79 3.37 -66.55
C THR A 653 -25.38 3.34 -67.18
N GLY A 654 -25.07 2.34 -68.00
CA GLY A 654 -23.71 2.08 -68.52
C GLY A 654 -22.72 1.54 -67.48
N LEU A 655 -23.09 1.49 -66.20
CA LEU A 655 -22.24 0.98 -65.12
C LEU A 655 -21.90 -0.52 -65.25
N PRO A 656 -22.85 -1.42 -65.60
CA PRO A 656 -22.53 -2.84 -65.76
C PRO A 656 -21.44 -3.07 -66.81
N GLU A 657 -21.51 -2.38 -67.95
CA GLU A 657 -20.51 -2.48 -69.02
C GLU A 657 -19.15 -1.94 -68.57
N LYS A 658 -19.14 -0.79 -67.88
CA LYS A 658 -17.93 -0.17 -67.34
C LYS A 658 -17.16 -1.09 -66.37
N PHE A 659 -17.87 -1.87 -65.56
CA PHE A 659 -17.29 -2.85 -64.63
C PHE A 659 -17.10 -4.26 -65.24
N GLY A 660 -17.24 -4.42 -66.57
CA GLY A 660 -16.98 -5.69 -67.26
C GLY A 660 -18.08 -6.76 -67.08
N CYS A 661 -19.28 -6.37 -66.64
CA CYS A 661 -20.42 -7.28 -66.51
C CYS A 661 -21.15 -7.45 -67.85
N ARG A 662 -21.20 -8.68 -68.36
CA ARG A 662 -21.93 -9.02 -69.60
C ARG A 662 -23.45 -8.95 -69.36
N LYS A 663 -24.20 -8.49 -70.36
CA LYS A 663 -25.68 -8.39 -70.30
C LYS A 663 -26.35 -9.72 -69.93
N GLU A 664 -25.86 -10.82 -70.49
CA GLU A 664 -26.32 -12.17 -70.17
C GLU A 664 -26.06 -12.55 -68.70
N THR A 665 -24.91 -12.17 -68.14
CA THR A 665 -24.59 -12.41 -66.72
C THR A 665 -25.53 -11.62 -65.82
N LEU A 666 -25.79 -10.35 -66.14
CA LEU A 666 -26.71 -9.51 -65.38
C LEU A 666 -28.16 -10.03 -65.43
N LEU A 667 -28.64 -10.39 -66.61
CA LEU A 667 -29.97 -10.98 -66.77
C LEU A 667 -30.09 -12.31 -66.00
N ASN A 668 -29.06 -13.16 -66.07
CA ASN A 668 -29.02 -14.38 -65.28
C ASN A 668 -29.09 -14.10 -63.78
N PHE A 669 -28.37 -13.08 -63.28
CA PHE A 669 -28.45 -12.68 -61.89
C PHE A 669 -29.87 -12.25 -61.49
N ILE A 670 -30.50 -11.35 -62.27
CA ILE A 670 -31.87 -10.87 -62.02
C ILE A 670 -32.88 -12.02 -61.99
N LEU A 671 -32.76 -12.97 -62.92
CA LEU A 671 -33.63 -14.14 -62.99
C LEU A 671 -33.40 -15.12 -61.82
N GLN A 672 -32.19 -15.23 -61.29
CA GLN A 672 -31.94 -16.00 -60.06
C GLN A 672 -32.59 -15.32 -58.86
N CYS A 673 -32.46 -14.00 -58.72
CA CYS A 673 -33.14 -13.23 -57.68
C CYS A 673 -34.65 -13.47 -57.74
N ARG A 674 -35.26 -13.32 -58.92
CA ARG A 674 -36.69 -13.58 -59.16
C ARG A 674 -37.15 -14.95 -58.66
N ARG A 675 -36.37 -16.01 -58.91
CA ARG A 675 -36.71 -17.38 -58.47
C ARG A 675 -36.61 -17.58 -56.96
N LYS A 676 -35.79 -16.79 -56.28
CA LYS A 676 -35.53 -16.87 -54.84
C LYS A 676 -36.49 -16.03 -54.00
N TYR A 677 -37.12 -15.02 -54.57
CA TYR A 677 -38.21 -14.32 -53.89
C TYR A 677 -39.44 -15.21 -53.70
N ARG A 678 -40.00 -15.17 -52.49
CA ARG A 678 -41.17 -15.96 -52.13
C ARG A 678 -42.46 -15.28 -52.60
N ARG A 679 -43.52 -16.09 -52.71
CA ARG A 679 -44.88 -15.59 -52.95
C ARG A 679 -45.48 -15.11 -51.63
N VAL A 680 -45.08 -13.91 -51.20
CA VAL A 680 -45.64 -13.21 -50.04
C VAL A 680 -46.35 -11.92 -50.48
N PRO A 681 -47.31 -11.38 -49.70
CA PRO A 681 -48.13 -10.25 -50.13
C PRO A 681 -47.35 -8.99 -50.51
N TYR A 682 -46.27 -8.68 -49.77
CA TYR A 682 -45.51 -7.42 -49.94
C TYR A 682 -44.05 -7.65 -50.36
N HIS A 683 -43.21 -8.25 -49.49
CA HIS A 683 -41.76 -8.47 -49.73
C HIS A 683 -41.48 -9.55 -50.81
N ASN A 684 -41.88 -9.27 -52.04
CA ASN A 684 -41.77 -10.14 -53.20
C ASN A 684 -40.95 -9.48 -54.32
N PHE A 685 -40.78 -10.16 -55.45
CA PHE A 685 -39.93 -9.66 -56.53
C PHE A 685 -40.39 -8.30 -57.10
N TYR A 686 -41.68 -7.99 -57.11
CA TYR A 686 -42.16 -6.69 -57.59
C TYR A 686 -41.71 -5.56 -56.66
N HIS A 687 -41.74 -5.79 -55.34
CA HIS A 687 -41.27 -4.81 -54.36
C HIS A 687 -39.82 -4.39 -54.63
N VAL A 688 -38.92 -5.36 -54.86
CA VAL A 688 -37.50 -5.02 -55.04
C VAL A 688 -37.19 -4.39 -56.41
N VAL A 689 -37.99 -4.67 -57.44
CA VAL A 689 -37.90 -3.98 -58.73
C VAL A 689 -38.36 -2.52 -58.59
N ASP A 690 -39.41 -2.27 -57.81
CA ASP A 690 -39.91 -0.93 -57.51
C ASP A 690 -38.89 -0.11 -56.67
N VAL A 691 -38.26 -0.74 -55.67
CA VAL A 691 -37.16 -0.16 -54.89
C VAL A 691 -35.96 0.15 -55.79
N CYS A 692 -35.59 -0.76 -56.70
CA CYS A 692 -34.51 -0.53 -57.67
C CYS A 692 -34.83 0.67 -58.59
N GLN A 693 -36.07 0.81 -59.05
CA GLN A 693 -36.52 1.94 -59.86
C GLN A 693 -36.47 3.27 -59.09
N THR A 694 -36.94 3.25 -57.84
CA THR A 694 -36.92 4.41 -56.94
C THR A 694 -35.48 4.87 -56.70
N LEU A 695 -34.58 3.92 -56.41
CA LEU A 695 -33.16 4.21 -56.17
C LEU A 695 -32.47 4.76 -57.42
N HIS A 696 -32.76 4.17 -58.58
CA HIS A 696 -32.30 4.70 -59.87
C HIS A 696 -32.74 6.17 -60.06
N THR A 697 -34.01 6.47 -59.79
CA THR A 697 -34.55 7.84 -59.90
C THR A 697 -33.85 8.81 -58.94
N PHE A 698 -33.60 8.43 -57.68
CA PHE A 698 -32.85 9.25 -56.74
C PHE A 698 -31.40 9.50 -57.19
N LEU A 699 -30.73 8.46 -57.69
CA LEU A 699 -29.33 8.53 -58.14
C LEU A 699 -29.18 9.48 -59.34
N TYR A 700 -30.01 9.35 -60.36
CA TYR A 700 -29.81 10.05 -61.63
C TYR A 700 -30.71 11.28 -61.81
N THR A 701 -32.03 11.15 -61.57
CA THR A 701 -32.96 12.29 -61.66
C THR A 701 -32.80 13.24 -60.47
N GLY A 702 -32.62 12.68 -59.28
CA GLY A 702 -32.35 13.42 -58.03
C GLY A 702 -30.90 13.89 -57.88
N LYS A 703 -30.01 13.52 -58.81
CA LYS A 703 -28.57 13.85 -58.81
C LYS A 703 -27.80 13.41 -57.57
N ALA A 704 -28.27 12.40 -56.83
CA ALA A 704 -27.50 11.85 -55.71
C ALA A 704 -26.17 11.20 -56.17
N SER A 705 -26.08 10.79 -57.44
CA SER A 705 -24.85 10.29 -58.06
C SER A 705 -23.71 11.32 -58.10
N ASP A 706 -23.98 12.63 -57.97
CA ASP A 706 -22.92 13.66 -57.90
C ASP A 706 -22.09 13.55 -56.60
N TYR A 707 -22.62 12.87 -55.58
CA TYR A 707 -22.00 12.72 -54.26
C TYR A 707 -21.43 11.32 -54.00
N LEU A 708 -21.62 10.39 -54.94
CA LEU A 708 -21.23 8.99 -54.81
C LEU A 708 -20.28 8.60 -55.95
N THR A 709 -19.44 7.62 -55.71
CA THR A 709 -18.66 7.00 -56.77
C THR A 709 -19.56 6.15 -57.67
N GLU A 710 -19.14 5.94 -58.91
CA GLU A 710 -19.84 5.06 -59.85
C GLU A 710 -19.94 3.61 -59.34
N LEU A 711 -18.96 3.17 -58.55
CA LEU A 711 -19.00 1.85 -57.91
C LEU A 711 -20.09 1.79 -56.84
N GLU A 712 -20.17 2.80 -55.97
CA GLU A 712 -21.23 2.89 -54.95
C GLU A 712 -22.62 2.95 -55.59
N CYS A 713 -22.79 3.71 -56.67
CA CYS A 713 -24.04 3.74 -57.43
C CYS A 713 -24.40 2.35 -57.98
N TYR A 714 -23.42 1.63 -58.54
CA TYR A 714 -23.65 0.29 -59.07
C TYR A 714 -24.02 -0.72 -57.97
N VAL A 715 -23.28 -0.71 -56.85
CA VAL A 715 -23.54 -1.57 -55.68
C VAL A 715 -24.92 -1.29 -55.11
N LEU A 716 -25.33 -0.03 -54.98
CA LEU A 716 -26.65 0.35 -54.49
C LEU A 716 -27.78 -0.23 -55.33
N LEU A 717 -27.69 -0.12 -56.66
CA LEU A 717 -28.70 -0.67 -57.58
C LEU A 717 -28.76 -2.21 -57.55
N VAL A 718 -27.61 -2.89 -57.43
CA VAL A 718 -27.57 -4.35 -57.28
C VAL A 718 -28.14 -4.78 -55.92
N THR A 719 -27.80 -4.06 -54.85
CA THR A 719 -28.27 -4.33 -53.48
C THR A 719 -29.78 -4.18 -53.36
N ALA A 720 -30.37 -3.19 -54.04
CA ALA A 720 -31.82 -3.00 -54.07
C ALA A 720 -32.58 -4.28 -54.50
N LEU A 721 -32.03 -5.04 -55.45
CA LEU A 721 -32.62 -6.29 -55.95
C LEU A 721 -32.50 -7.48 -54.99
N VAL A 722 -31.63 -7.43 -53.98
CA VAL A 722 -31.35 -8.56 -53.07
C VAL A 722 -31.64 -8.26 -51.60
N HIS A 723 -31.97 -7.02 -51.24
CA HIS A 723 -32.10 -6.63 -49.83
C HIS A 723 -33.15 -7.41 -49.02
N ASP A 724 -34.16 -7.98 -49.70
CA ASP A 724 -35.27 -8.75 -49.12
C ASP A 724 -35.28 -10.22 -49.61
N LEU A 725 -34.14 -10.73 -50.09
CA LEU A 725 -34.10 -12.05 -50.72
C LEU A 725 -34.55 -13.15 -49.77
N ASP A 726 -35.43 -14.05 -50.22
CA ASP A 726 -35.99 -15.14 -49.38
C ASP A 726 -36.84 -14.67 -48.17
N HIS A 727 -37.33 -13.42 -48.17
CA HIS A 727 -38.16 -12.89 -47.08
C HIS A 727 -39.45 -13.71 -46.85
N MET A 728 -39.69 -14.12 -45.59
CA MET A 728 -40.76 -15.03 -45.19
C MET A 728 -42.12 -14.37 -44.91
N GLY A 729 -42.15 -13.04 -44.84
CA GLY A 729 -43.34 -12.24 -44.55
C GLY A 729 -43.60 -12.01 -43.06
N VAL A 730 -42.63 -12.33 -42.20
CA VAL A 730 -42.63 -12.08 -40.75
C VAL A 730 -41.44 -11.17 -40.40
N ASN A 731 -41.46 -10.55 -39.22
CA ASN A 731 -40.42 -9.58 -38.80
C ASN A 731 -39.38 -10.19 -37.84
N ASN A 732 -38.30 -9.45 -37.58
CA ASN A 732 -37.24 -9.85 -36.64
C ASN A 732 -37.77 -10.21 -35.25
N SER A 733 -38.77 -9.49 -34.75
CA SER A 733 -39.39 -9.76 -33.44
C SER A 733 -40.02 -11.15 -33.38
N PHE A 734 -40.62 -11.62 -34.47
CA PHE A 734 -41.18 -12.96 -34.55
C PHE A 734 -40.09 -14.03 -34.43
N TYR A 735 -38.97 -13.89 -35.15
CA TYR A 735 -37.86 -14.85 -35.10
C TYR A 735 -37.19 -14.93 -33.72
N LEU A 736 -37.06 -13.79 -33.04
CA LEU A 736 -36.54 -13.71 -31.68
C LEU A 736 -37.51 -14.31 -30.66
N LYS A 737 -38.81 -14.03 -30.77
CA LYS A 737 -39.83 -14.54 -29.82
C LYS A 737 -40.16 -16.02 -29.99
N THR A 738 -39.85 -16.59 -31.15
CA THR A 738 -40.11 -18.01 -31.45
C THR A 738 -38.88 -18.88 -31.29
N ASP A 739 -37.75 -18.32 -30.81
CA ASP A 739 -36.45 -19.00 -30.70
C ASP A 739 -36.10 -19.79 -31.96
N SER A 740 -36.40 -19.19 -33.11
CA SER A 740 -36.07 -19.78 -34.39
C SER A 740 -34.54 -19.93 -34.53
N PRO A 741 -34.05 -20.88 -35.34
CA PRO A 741 -32.62 -21.03 -35.58
C PRO A 741 -31.92 -19.73 -36.01
N LEU A 742 -32.59 -18.91 -36.85
CA LEU A 742 -32.11 -17.58 -37.26
C LEU A 742 -32.08 -16.59 -36.09
N GLY A 743 -33.13 -16.57 -35.25
CA GLY A 743 -33.21 -15.71 -34.07
C GLY A 743 -32.15 -16.05 -33.01
N ILE A 744 -31.85 -17.33 -32.81
CA ILE A 744 -30.80 -17.80 -31.91
C ILE A 744 -29.41 -17.39 -32.43
N LEU A 745 -29.13 -17.64 -33.72
CA LEU A 745 -27.84 -17.26 -34.33
C LEU A 745 -27.59 -15.75 -34.28
N SER A 746 -28.61 -14.94 -34.53
CA SER A 746 -28.53 -13.48 -34.45
C SER A 746 -28.34 -12.99 -33.01
N SER A 747 -29.08 -13.56 -32.05
CA SER A 747 -28.95 -13.22 -30.63
C SER A 747 -27.56 -13.60 -30.08
N ALA A 748 -27.03 -14.75 -30.47
CA ALA A 748 -25.69 -15.22 -30.10
C ALA A 748 -24.55 -14.34 -30.66
N SER A 749 -24.80 -13.60 -31.74
CA SER A 749 -23.84 -12.67 -32.36
C SER A 749 -24.04 -11.22 -31.91
N GLY A 750 -24.99 -10.96 -31.01
CA GLY A 750 -25.33 -9.61 -30.54
C GLY A 750 -26.00 -8.72 -31.60
N ASN A 751 -26.46 -9.30 -32.72
CA ASN A 751 -27.09 -8.54 -33.80
C ASN A 751 -28.61 -8.66 -33.72
N ASN A 752 -29.32 -7.53 -33.82
CA ASN A 752 -30.79 -7.48 -33.80
C ASN A 752 -31.41 -7.54 -35.20
N SER A 753 -30.59 -7.47 -36.26
CA SER A 753 -31.01 -7.46 -37.66
C SER A 753 -31.00 -8.87 -38.25
N VAL A 754 -31.87 -9.74 -37.70
CA VAL A 754 -31.92 -11.18 -38.01
C VAL A 754 -32.11 -11.45 -39.50
N LEU A 755 -33.11 -10.81 -40.10
CA LEU A 755 -33.50 -11.00 -41.50
C LEU A 755 -32.51 -10.36 -42.46
N GLU A 756 -32.03 -9.15 -42.15
CA GLU A 756 -31.12 -8.41 -43.02
C GLU A 756 -29.79 -9.14 -43.18
N VAL A 757 -29.30 -9.80 -42.13
CA VAL A 757 -28.12 -10.68 -42.21
C VAL A 757 -28.40 -11.95 -43.00
N HIS A 758 -29.63 -12.47 -42.96
CA HIS A 758 -30.04 -13.64 -43.75
C HIS A 758 -30.19 -13.31 -45.24
N HIS A 759 -30.57 -12.07 -45.58
CA HIS A 759 -30.67 -11.60 -46.95
C HIS A 759 -29.29 -11.41 -47.62
N CYS A 760 -28.30 -11.01 -46.82
CA CYS A 760 -26.90 -10.86 -47.23
C CYS A 760 -26.20 -12.22 -47.41
#